data_AF-A0A1G1Z7R0-F1
#
_entry.id   AF-A0A1G1Z7R0-F1
#
_cell.length_a   1.000
_cell.length_b   1.000
_cell.length_c   1.000
_cell.angle_alpha   90.00
_cell.angle_beta   90.00
_cell.angle_gamma   90.00
#
_symmetry.space_group_name_H-M   'P 1'
#
loop_
_entity.id
_entity.type
_entity.pdbx_description
1 polymer ?
#
loop_
_entity_poly.entity_id
_entity_poly.type
_entity_poly.pdbx_seq_one_letter_code
_entity_poly.pdbx_strand_id
1 'polypeptide(L)'
;MNTLVKIFRKNNSKGSNHVMADIRQSSFRNDSKTTERRGYFSRAGWRPKEQIIIRNRFRWLKRTVFGIIAVLFLLVGGYSAYLWVHRYEVVDSISEIFGGLRSAGSELTKLETDGVSESLAKINSNIEILRGLTKYLTGTPFLKQVPDAFSKVKELVARVDSINKGLVEVKDNGVKLFFKDSGGRLLEILRTTEGDLVAIRSIAADLYETISRLNKGSILEGIGPEYLSFSASIDRVNAGLTALIALLERPGEVHFAVAFENPSEIRPSGGFNGSYADLVLENGEISKIGVDDIYHPDLFTKVKVVPPIQLQTITPGWGARDANWFFDFRTSAMQLMDFLESSDIYRGQGVRFDGVVAINVRVMEDILRIIGDISLPQYKLVLNSSNFLREVQEEVEAGQDKKPGQNPKKILSVITPIIIERLQNLTDIQKEEVLGLLGKRLANKDIKLYFHDNTLESIVLQYGVTGDVFQPPAGWNGDYLAVVNANIAGGKSDAFISQSIELISVIGLSGEVKNTLAVKRTHGGGKQKESWYRATNQNYLKVFTLPNVRLADAKGGGTKVITPKVDYKKGGYAVDADLDAVEKTLQEIPEFKLQRYEESGKSVFATWINVAAGQSKTLELNYQNPRKLVLSDGLKYSFVLDKQSGVESAFKYSIEAPDGFIWIESESAVFTYYSASLPSRLVLELTLRSADI
;
A
#
# COMPACT_ATOMS: atom_id res chain seq x y z
N MET A 1 -24.24 -32.76 -26.18
CA MET A 1 -25.11 -32.95 -27.36
C MET A 1 -24.50 -32.19 -28.54
N ASN A 2 -24.12 -32.90 -29.60
CA ASN A 2 -23.56 -32.49 -30.91
C ASN A 2 -22.94 -31.07 -31.12
N THR A 3 -21.62 -30.98 -30.94
CA THR A 3 -20.61 -31.02 -32.04
C THR A 3 -20.81 -30.21 -33.34
N LEU A 4 -19.89 -29.25 -33.55
CA LEU A 4 -19.17 -28.83 -34.78
C LEU A 4 -19.81 -29.00 -36.19
N VAL A 5 -19.75 -27.91 -36.98
CA VAL A 5 -19.68 -27.95 -38.46
C VAL A 5 -18.59 -26.99 -38.98
N LYS A 6 -17.76 -27.47 -39.91
CA LYS A 6 -16.77 -26.70 -40.72
C LYS A 6 -17.43 -26.23 -42.03
N ILE A 7 -16.79 -25.34 -42.81
CA ILE A 7 -16.36 -25.60 -44.22
C ILE A 7 -15.86 -24.33 -44.96
N PHE A 8 -14.76 -24.52 -45.70
CA PHE A 8 -14.18 -23.92 -46.94
C PHE A 8 -14.73 -22.61 -47.58
N ARG A 9 -14.07 -21.93 -48.55
CA ARG A 9 -12.66 -21.75 -49.04
C ARG A 9 -12.72 -21.27 -50.52
N LYS A 10 -11.88 -20.29 -50.89
CA LYS A 10 -11.34 -19.97 -52.25
C LYS A 10 -12.13 -19.12 -53.29
N ASN A 11 -11.35 -18.16 -53.85
CA ASN A 11 -11.18 -17.77 -55.26
C ASN A 11 -11.97 -16.60 -55.91
N ASN A 12 -11.22 -15.51 -56.18
CA ASN A 12 -11.09 -14.74 -57.43
C ASN A 12 -12.34 -14.00 -58.01
N SER A 13 -12.24 -12.82 -58.65
CA SER A 13 -11.10 -12.27 -59.41
C SER A 13 -11.17 -10.73 -59.68
N LYS A 14 -10.00 -10.11 -59.93
CA LYS A 14 -9.74 -8.87 -60.74
C LYS A 14 -10.41 -7.54 -60.30
N GLY A 15 -9.71 -6.40 -60.26
CA GLY A 15 -8.26 -6.15 -60.40
C GLY A 15 -7.89 -4.68 -60.70
N SER A 16 -6.59 -4.37 -60.64
CA SER A 16 -5.86 -3.19 -61.20
C SER A 16 -6.30 -1.77 -60.80
N ASN A 17 -5.44 -0.85 -60.32
CA ASN A 17 -3.98 -0.82 -60.00
C ASN A 17 -3.80 0.04 -58.70
N HIS A 18 -2.77 0.86 -58.37
CA HIS A 18 -1.48 1.31 -58.95
C HIS A 18 -0.54 1.83 -57.83
N VAL A 19 0.79 1.70 -58.01
CA VAL A 19 1.93 2.39 -57.31
C VAL A 19 1.94 2.34 -55.76
N MET A 20 2.83 1.65 -55.00
CA MET A 20 4.25 1.21 -55.07
C MET A 20 5.35 2.22 -54.70
N ALA A 21 5.82 2.15 -53.44
CA ALA A 21 7.18 2.40 -52.91
C ALA A 21 7.18 2.05 -51.39
N ASP A 22 8.21 1.53 -50.72
CA ASP A 22 9.49 0.93 -51.15
C ASP A 22 9.99 -0.08 -50.07
N ILE A 23 10.76 -1.11 -50.45
CA ILE A 23 11.50 -2.03 -49.55
C ILE A 23 12.72 -2.59 -50.29
N ARG A 24 13.94 -2.46 -49.72
CA ARG A 24 15.06 -3.40 -50.00
C ARG A 24 15.99 -3.66 -48.80
N GLN A 25 16.08 -4.94 -48.43
CA GLN A 25 17.35 -5.60 -48.10
C GLN A 25 17.62 -6.68 -49.17
N SER A 26 18.88 -7.00 -49.46
CA SER A 26 19.25 -8.16 -50.28
C SER A 26 20.69 -8.62 -50.00
N SER A 27 20.97 -9.89 -50.28
CA SER A 27 22.14 -10.64 -49.80
C SER A 27 23.21 -10.93 -50.87
N PHE A 28 24.31 -11.57 -50.42
CA PHE A 28 25.47 -12.03 -51.20
C PHE A 28 25.14 -12.87 -52.44
N ARG A 29 25.90 -12.68 -53.53
CA ARG A 29 26.86 -13.70 -54.03
C ARG A 29 27.85 -13.15 -55.08
N ASN A 30 28.94 -13.91 -55.30
CA ASN A 30 29.98 -13.65 -56.31
C ASN A 30 29.44 -13.73 -57.74
N ASP A 31 30.08 -13.02 -58.69
CA ASP A 31 30.81 -13.73 -59.76
C ASP A 31 31.97 -12.91 -60.40
N SER A 32 32.57 -13.47 -61.45
CA SER A 32 33.99 -13.34 -61.82
C SER A 32 34.47 -12.16 -62.71
N LYS A 33 35.80 -11.93 -62.63
CA LYS A 33 36.78 -11.66 -63.73
C LYS A 33 37.09 -10.24 -64.27
N THR A 34 38.43 -10.03 -64.34
CA THR A 34 39.26 -9.34 -65.37
C THR A 34 39.31 -7.81 -65.52
N THR A 35 40.56 -7.30 -65.44
CA THR A 35 41.15 -6.09 -66.11
C THR A 35 40.62 -4.70 -65.70
N GLU A 36 41.42 -3.63 -65.60
CA GLU A 36 42.88 -3.44 -65.78
C GLU A 36 43.40 -2.18 -65.03
N ARG A 37 44.62 -2.21 -64.46
CA ARG A 37 45.72 -1.23 -64.66
C ARG A 37 46.85 -1.37 -63.62
N ARG A 38 48.04 -0.84 -63.93
CA ARG A 38 49.29 -0.92 -63.14
C ARG A 38 49.92 0.46 -62.93
N GLY A 39 50.60 0.61 -61.78
CA GLY A 39 51.62 1.63 -61.51
C GLY A 39 51.80 1.82 -59.99
N TYR A 40 53.00 1.98 -59.42
CA TYR A 40 54.36 1.79 -59.97
C TYR A 40 55.36 1.74 -58.78
N PHE A 41 56.38 0.86 -58.81
CA PHE A 41 57.49 0.73 -57.83
C PHE A 41 57.12 0.46 -56.33
N SER A 42 58.01 -0.02 -55.44
CA SER A 42 59.01 -1.09 -55.59
C SER A 42 59.48 -1.69 -54.23
N ARG A 43 59.60 -3.03 -54.21
CA ARG A 43 60.58 -3.93 -53.53
C ARG A 43 61.66 -3.36 -52.58
N ALA A 44 62.22 -4.12 -51.61
CA ALA A 44 61.86 -5.42 -51.00
C ALA A 44 62.85 -5.83 -49.87
N GLY A 45 62.47 -6.79 -49.03
CA GLY A 45 63.34 -7.57 -48.12
C GLY A 45 62.51 -8.21 -46.99
N TRP A 46 62.83 -9.37 -46.39
CA TRP A 46 63.73 -10.48 -46.74
C TRP A 46 63.15 -11.77 -46.09
N ARG A 47 63.77 -12.96 -46.23
CA ARG A 47 63.25 -14.25 -45.73
C ARG A 47 64.20 -14.95 -44.76
N PRO A 48 63.71 -15.88 -43.92
CA PRO A 48 64.41 -17.12 -43.59
C PRO A 48 63.87 -18.33 -44.39
N LYS A 49 64.60 -19.45 -44.37
CA LYS A 49 64.24 -20.73 -45.00
C LYS A 49 64.83 -21.89 -44.17
N GLU A 50 64.09 -22.98 -44.00
CA GLU A 50 64.54 -24.20 -43.32
C GLU A 50 65.40 -25.09 -44.23
N GLN A 51 66.16 -26.05 -43.65
CA GLN A 51 66.32 -27.38 -44.26
C GLN A 51 66.90 -28.48 -43.33
N ILE A 52 66.64 -29.74 -43.71
CA ILE A 52 67.37 -31.00 -43.39
C ILE A 52 67.18 -31.61 -41.97
N ILE A 53 67.07 -32.93 -41.72
CA ILE A 53 66.48 -34.15 -42.32
C ILE A 53 67.02 -35.39 -41.53
N ILE A 54 66.12 -36.30 -41.10
CA ILE A 54 66.32 -37.74 -40.75
C ILE A 54 67.23 -38.16 -39.55
N ARG A 55 66.60 -38.28 -38.36
CA ARG A 55 66.23 -39.55 -37.67
C ARG A 55 67.23 -40.73 -37.58
N ASN A 56 67.70 -41.07 -36.36
CA ASN A 56 67.35 -42.39 -35.75
C ASN A 56 67.53 -42.55 -34.22
N ARG A 57 66.92 -43.65 -33.73
CA ARG A 57 66.72 -44.16 -32.36
C ARG A 57 67.81 -43.93 -31.28
N PHE A 58 67.37 -43.43 -30.12
CA PHE A 58 67.41 -44.23 -28.88
C PHE A 58 66.11 -44.01 -28.08
N ARG A 59 65.35 -45.08 -27.80
CA ARG A 59 64.01 -45.03 -27.16
C ARG A 59 63.98 -45.95 -25.93
N TRP A 60 64.13 -45.39 -24.73
CA TRP A 60 63.41 -45.89 -23.54
C TRP A 60 63.31 -44.86 -22.41
N LEU A 61 64.43 -44.24 -22.01
CA LEU A 61 64.55 -43.51 -20.74
C LEU A 61 63.96 -42.08 -20.66
N LYS A 62 63.13 -41.65 -21.63
CA LYS A 62 62.48 -40.31 -21.63
C LYS A 62 60.95 -40.35 -21.60
N ARG A 63 60.31 -41.51 -21.39
CA ARG A 63 58.84 -41.65 -21.48
C ARG A 63 58.08 -41.55 -20.16
N THR A 64 58.66 -41.93 -19.03
CA THR A 64 57.96 -41.92 -17.73
C THR A 64 57.79 -40.51 -17.17
N VAL A 65 58.87 -39.71 -17.16
CA VAL A 65 58.85 -38.32 -16.63
C VAL A 65 57.95 -37.41 -17.46
N PHE A 66 58.04 -37.50 -18.79
CA PHE A 66 57.17 -36.72 -19.68
C PHE A 66 55.71 -37.21 -19.65
N GLY A 67 55.47 -38.49 -19.36
CA GLY A 67 54.12 -39.02 -19.13
C GLY A 67 53.47 -38.42 -17.89
N ILE A 68 54.16 -38.40 -16.76
CA ILE A 68 53.64 -37.84 -15.50
C ILE A 68 53.42 -36.32 -15.62
N ILE A 69 54.35 -35.58 -16.23
CA ILE A 69 54.20 -34.14 -16.45
C ILE A 69 53.07 -33.83 -17.46
N ALA A 70 52.92 -34.62 -18.53
CA ALA A 70 51.82 -34.45 -19.48
C ALA A 70 50.46 -34.83 -18.87
N VAL A 71 50.39 -35.85 -18.01
CA VAL A 71 49.16 -36.18 -17.25
C VAL A 71 48.84 -35.08 -16.25
N LEU A 72 49.82 -34.50 -15.55
CA LEU A 72 49.59 -33.33 -14.70
C LEU A 72 49.17 -32.08 -15.50
N PHE A 73 49.73 -31.84 -16.69
CA PHE A 73 49.28 -30.74 -17.57
C PHE A 73 47.91 -31.00 -18.22
N LEU A 74 47.52 -32.26 -18.46
CA LEU A 74 46.18 -32.62 -18.93
C LEU A 74 45.14 -32.65 -17.80
N LEU A 75 45.55 -32.95 -16.57
CA LEU A 75 44.70 -32.81 -15.39
C LEU A 75 44.50 -31.33 -15.05
N VAL A 76 45.57 -30.54 -14.90
CA VAL A 76 45.48 -29.10 -14.61
C VAL A 76 44.90 -28.31 -15.79
N GLY A 77 45.30 -28.62 -17.02
CA GLY A 77 44.77 -27.99 -18.24
C GLY A 77 43.35 -28.43 -18.57
N GLY A 78 43.01 -29.71 -18.36
CA GLY A 78 41.64 -30.21 -18.48
C GLY A 78 40.73 -29.63 -17.39
N TYR A 79 41.24 -29.45 -16.16
CA TYR A 79 40.53 -28.83 -15.04
C TYR A 79 40.35 -27.31 -15.20
N SER A 80 41.35 -26.59 -15.70
CA SER A 80 41.20 -25.15 -16.00
C SER A 80 40.37 -24.91 -17.25
N ALA A 81 40.42 -25.79 -18.26
CA ALA A 81 39.47 -25.79 -19.38
C ALA A 81 38.05 -26.15 -18.92
N TYR A 82 37.89 -27.13 -18.02
CA TYR A 82 36.60 -27.49 -17.40
C TYR A 82 36.01 -26.29 -16.66
N LEU A 83 36.78 -25.65 -15.78
CA LEU A 83 36.39 -24.41 -15.11
C LEU A 83 36.11 -23.26 -16.07
N TRP A 84 36.79 -23.17 -17.21
CA TRP A 84 36.57 -22.13 -18.22
C TRP A 84 35.34 -22.38 -19.10
N VAL A 85 34.97 -23.65 -19.33
CA VAL A 85 33.72 -24.07 -19.98
C VAL A 85 32.53 -23.86 -19.04
N HIS A 86 32.62 -24.41 -17.82
CA HIS A 86 31.54 -24.39 -16.83
C HIS A 86 31.48 -23.06 -16.04
N ARG A 87 32.33 -22.05 -16.35
CA ARG A 87 32.21 -20.71 -15.75
C ARG A 87 30.86 -20.06 -16.03
N TYR A 88 30.31 -20.33 -17.21
CA TYR A 88 28.98 -19.88 -17.59
C TYR A 88 27.94 -20.62 -16.75
N GLU A 89 27.93 -21.96 -16.77
CA GLU A 89 27.04 -22.76 -15.91
C GLU A 89 27.10 -22.38 -14.41
N VAL A 90 28.28 -22.03 -13.88
CA VAL A 90 28.44 -21.56 -12.49
C VAL A 90 27.86 -20.16 -12.30
N VAL A 91 28.16 -19.20 -13.19
CA VAL A 91 27.63 -17.83 -13.10
C VAL A 91 26.12 -17.80 -13.36
N ASP A 92 25.64 -18.56 -14.33
CA ASP A 92 24.24 -18.68 -14.70
C ASP A 92 23.45 -19.36 -13.58
N SER A 93 23.94 -20.47 -13.02
CA SER A 93 23.28 -21.12 -11.86
C SER A 93 23.27 -20.20 -10.63
N ILE A 94 24.32 -19.42 -10.37
CA ILE A 94 24.35 -18.43 -9.29
C ILE A 94 23.37 -17.27 -9.58
N SER A 95 23.30 -16.82 -10.84
CA SER A 95 22.36 -15.79 -11.29
C SER A 95 20.91 -16.24 -11.16
N GLU A 96 20.60 -17.48 -11.52
CA GLU A 96 19.27 -18.10 -11.34
C GLU A 96 18.95 -18.34 -9.85
N ILE A 97 19.93 -18.64 -9.00
CA ILE A 97 19.74 -18.71 -7.55
C ILE A 97 19.37 -17.33 -6.99
N PHE A 98 20.12 -16.27 -7.34
CA PHE A 98 19.78 -14.90 -6.93
C PHE A 98 18.45 -14.41 -7.53
N GLY A 99 18.16 -14.79 -8.78
CA GLY A 99 16.89 -14.53 -9.45
C GLY A 99 15.72 -15.21 -8.74
N GLY A 100 15.84 -16.50 -8.41
CA GLY A 100 14.86 -17.26 -7.65
C GLY A 100 14.66 -16.71 -6.22
N LEU A 101 15.73 -16.29 -5.54
CA LEU A 101 15.63 -15.66 -4.22
C LEU A 101 14.93 -14.29 -4.29
N ARG A 102 15.15 -13.53 -5.38
CA ARG A 102 14.44 -12.28 -5.65
C ARG A 102 12.97 -12.50 -6.00
N SER A 103 12.64 -13.56 -6.75
CA SER A 103 11.25 -13.97 -7.00
C SER A 103 10.57 -14.39 -5.69
N ALA A 104 11.16 -15.31 -4.93
CA ALA A 104 10.63 -15.76 -3.63
C ALA A 104 10.41 -14.59 -2.66
N GLY A 105 11.34 -13.63 -2.58
CA GLY A 105 11.17 -12.41 -1.77
C GLY A 105 10.01 -11.53 -2.25
N SER A 106 9.84 -11.37 -3.57
CA SER A 106 8.72 -10.63 -4.18
C SER A 106 7.38 -11.33 -3.93
N GLU A 107 7.33 -12.65 -4.10
CA GLU A 107 6.17 -13.51 -3.89
C GLU A 107 5.74 -13.48 -2.40
N LEU A 108 6.70 -13.59 -1.47
CA LEU A 108 6.48 -13.39 -0.03
C LEU A 108 5.86 -12.00 0.28
N THR A 109 6.38 -10.92 -0.31
CA THR A 109 5.84 -9.56 -0.05
C THR A 109 4.41 -9.34 -0.55
N LYS A 110 3.87 -10.25 -1.36
CA LYS A 110 2.47 -10.26 -1.81
C LYS A 110 1.62 -11.35 -1.15
N LEU A 111 2.22 -12.20 -0.30
CA LEU A 111 1.61 -13.42 0.27
C LEU A 111 1.29 -14.52 -0.77
N GLU A 112 2.01 -14.55 -1.91
CA GLU A 112 1.87 -15.57 -2.98
C GLU A 112 2.63 -16.88 -2.62
N THR A 113 2.18 -17.58 -1.56
CA THR A 113 2.82 -18.78 -0.94
C THR A 113 3.27 -19.88 -1.91
N ASP A 114 2.54 -20.03 -3.00
CA ASP A 114 2.69 -21.11 -3.96
C ASP A 114 3.81 -20.78 -4.96
N GLY A 115 3.94 -19.51 -5.35
CA GLY A 115 5.05 -19.01 -6.17
C GLY A 115 6.39 -19.13 -5.44
N VAL A 116 6.41 -18.78 -4.14
CA VAL A 116 7.59 -18.97 -3.27
C VAL A 116 8.07 -20.42 -3.31
N SER A 117 7.15 -21.38 -3.28
CA SER A 117 7.46 -22.81 -3.33
C SER A 117 8.06 -23.24 -4.68
N GLU A 118 7.57 -22.69 -5.80
CA GLU A 118 8.13 -22.93 -7.14
C GLU A 118 9.52 -22.28 -7.30
N SER A 119 9.71 -21.07 -6.78
CA SER A 119 10.99 -20.36 -6.75
C SER A 119 12.04 -21.12 -5.93
N LEU A 120 11.67 -21.63 -4.74
CA LEU A 120 12.55 -22.46 -3.90
C LEU A 120 12.88 -23.82 -4.55
N ALA A 121 11.97 -24.41 -5.33
CA ALA A 121 12.26 -25.64 -6.08
C ALA A 121 13.34 -25.42 -7.14
N LYS A 122 13.26 -24.31 -7.91
CA LYS A 122 14.27 -23.92 -8.92
C LYS A 122 15.64 -23.62 -8.29
N ILE A 123 15.66 -22.94 -7.14
CA ILE A 123 16.91 -22.72 -6.40
C ILE A 123 17.55 -24.06 -6.00
N ASN A 124 16.77 -25.02 -5.49
CA ASN A 124 17.26 -26.31 -5.05
C ASN A 124 17.84 -27.18 -6.19
N SER A 125 17.25 -27.16 -7.40
CA SER A 125 17.87 -27.86 -8.55
C SER A 125 19.23 -27.29 -8.90
N ASN A 126 19.37 -25.96 -8.84
CA ASN A 126 20.60 -25.27 -9.23
C ASN A 126 21.71 -25.42 -8.17
N ILE A 127 21.35 -25.50 -6.89
CA ILE A 127 22.28 -25.88 -5.81
C ILE A 127 22.87 -27.28 -6.06
N GLU A 128 22.06 -28.27 -6.45
CA GLU A 128 22.58 -29.63 -6.70
C GLU A 128 23.40 -29.75 -8.00
N ILE A 129 23.08 -28.96 -9.04
CA ILE A 129 23.95 -28.79 -10.22
C ILE A 129 25.34 -28.28 -9.79
N LEU A 130 25.38 -27.15 -9.06
CA LEU A 130 26.61 -26.53 -8.56
C LEU A 130 27.39 -27.47 -7.62
N ARG A 131 26.68 -28.22 -6.76
CA ARG A 131 27.27 -29.25 -5.89
C ARG A 131 27.89 -30.38 -6.71
N GLY A 132 27.30 -30.76 -7.83
CA GLY A 132 27.90 -31.68 -8.82
C GLY A 132 29.30 -31.23 -9.27
N LEU A 133 29.44 -29.93 -9.57
CA LEU A 133 30.71 -29.32 -9.97
C LEU A 133 31.72 -29.27 -8.80
N THR A 134 31.29 -29.13 -7.55
CA THR A 134 32.21 -29.01 -6.39
C THR A 134 33.15 -30.20 -6.18
N LYS A 135 32.78 -31.40 -6.66
CA LYS A 135 33.56 -32.64 -6.49
C LYS A 135 34.98 -32.57 -7.07
N TYR A 136 35.23 -31.64 -7.99
CA TYR A 136 36.52 -31.47 -8.66
C TYR A 136 37.37 -30.32 -8.07
N LEU A 137 36.81 -29.47 -7.20
CA LEU A 137 37.34 -28.12 -6.93
C LEU A 137 38.54 -28.02 -5.96
N THR A 138 39.19 -29.13 -5.62
CA THR A 138 40.12 -29.22 -4.47
C THR A 138 41.47 -28.50 -4.63
N GLY A 139 41.78 -27.99 -5.82
CA GLY A 139 43.15 -27.59 -6.21
C GLY A 139 43.61 -26.16 -5.91
N THR A 140 42.73 -25.18 -5.61
CA THR A 140 43.14 -23.76 -5.47
C THR A 140 42.56 -23.08 -4.21
N PRO A 141 43.26 -22.08 -3.62
CA PRO A 141 42.76 -21.40 -2.41
C PRO A 141 41.42 -20.69 -2.59
N PHE A 142 41.20 -20.09 -3.76
CA PHE A 142 39.94 -19.43 -4.14
C PHE A 142 38.74 -20.37 -4.04
N LEU A 143 38.88 -21.60 -4.55
CA LEU A 143 37.80 -22.58 -4.60
C LEU A 143 37.47 -23.22 -3.25
N LYS A 144 38.29 -23.03 -2.21
CA LYS A 144 38.02 -23.55 -0.86
C LYS A 144 36.83 -22.85 -0.17
N GLN A 145 36.45 -21.65 -0.60
CA GLN A 145 35.32 -20.89 -0.06
C GLN A 145 33.98 -21.26 -0.72
N VAL A 146 34.02 -21.88 -1.90
CA VAL A 146 32.84 -22.22 -2.70
C VAL A 146 31.89 -23.22 -2.00
N PRO A 147 32.37 -24.29 -1.33
CA PRO A 147 31.49 -25.20 -0.56
C PRO A 147 30.81 -24.53 0.64
N ASP A 148 31.47 -23.58 1.30
CA ASP A 148 30.90 -22.83 2.44
C ASP A 148 29.77 -21.89 1.96
N ALA A 149 30.01 -21.16 0.87
CA ALA A 149 28.99 -20.33 0.22
C ALA A 149 27.75 -21.16 -0.20
N PHE A 150 27.92 -22.39 -0.71
CA PHE A 150 26.79 -23.25 -1.03
C PHE A 150 26.06 -23.81 0.20
N SER A 151 26.77 -24.06 1.31
CA SER A 151 26.13 -24.41 2.57
C SER A 151 25.24 -23.26 3.07
N LYS A 152 25.75 -22.02 2.97
CA LYS A 152 25.04 -20.79 3.37
C LYS A 152 23.84 -20.49 2.47
N VAL A 153 23.98 -20.62 1.15
CA VAL A 153 22.84 -20.52 0.21
C VAL A 153 21.77 -21.60 0.49
N LYS A 154 22.18 -22.83 0.82
CA LYS A 154 21.22 -23.88 1.21
C LYS A 154 20.53 -23.57 2.54
N GLU A 155 21.24 -23.01 3.51
CA GLU A 155 20.60 -22.57 4.75
C GLU A 155 19.61 -21.43 4.49
N LEU A 156 19.99 -20.42 3.70
CA LEU A 156 19.11 -19.30 3.29
C LEU A 156 17.77 -19.81 2.71
N VAL A 157 17.84 -20.81 1.82
CA VAL A 157 16.67 -21.49 1.25
C VAL A 157 15.81 -22.16 2.33
N ALA A 158 16.41 -22.84 3.30
CA ALA A 158 15.68 -23.46 4.40
C ALA A 158 15.01 -22.44 5.33
N ARG A 159 15.62 -21.26 5.54
CA ARG A 159 15.00 -20.15 6.29
C ARG A 159 13.79 -19.58 5.55
N VAL A 160 13.92 -19.34 4.24
CA VAL A 160 12.82 -18.83 3.41
C VAL A 160 11.66 -19.84 3.30
N ASP A 161 11.97 -21.14 3.19
CA ASP A 161 11.01 -22.25 3.23
C ASP A 161 10.28 -22.34 4.60
N SER A 162 11.00 -22.15 5.70
CA SER A 162 10.44 -22.11 7.06
C SER A 162 9.46 -20.93 7.25
N ILE A 163 9.84 -19.73 6.84
CA ILE A 163 8.95 -18.54 6.83
C ILE A 163 7.71 -18.80 5.94
N ASN A 164 7.89 -19.39 4.75
CA ASN A 164 6.76 -19.68 3.87
C ASN A 164 5.76 -20.66 4.51
N LYS A 165 6.23 -21.67 5.25
CA LYS A 165 5.37 -22.60 6.01
C LYS A 165 4.62 -21.90 7.14
N GLY A 166 5.27 -20.99 7.86
CA GLY A 166 4.60 -20.14 8.85
C GLY A 166 3.48 -19.28 8.24
N LEU A 167 3.75 -18.67 7.08
CA LEU A 167 2.76 -17.89 6.34
C LEU A 167 1.62 -18.75 5.78
N VAL A 168 1.88 -19.97 5.30
CA VAL A 168 0.83 -20.93 4.91
C VAL A 168 -0.04 -21.32 6.12
N GLU A 169 0.56 -21.60 7.28
CA GLU A 169 -0.22 -21.93 8.48
C GLU A 169 -1.09 -20.76 8.95
N VAL A 170 -0.59 -19.52 8.86
CA VAL A 170 -1.37 -18.29 9.11
C VAL A 170 -2.42 -18.02 8.02
N LYS A 171 -2.16 -18.35 6.75
CA LYS A 171 -3.17 -18.29 5.67
C LYS A 171 -4.32 -19.26 5.94
N ASP A 172 -3.99 -20.50 6.24
CA ASP A 172 -4.92 -21.62 6.31
C ASP A 172 -5.66 -21.70 7.66
N ASN A 173 -5.06 -21.19 8.73
CA ASN A 173 -5.62 -21.25 10.09
C ASN A 173 -5.71 -19.90 10.80
N GLY A 174 -5.35 -18.77 10.17
CA GLY A 174 -5.22 -17.45 10.81
C GLY A 174 -6.36 -17.07 11.75
N VAL A 175 -7.62 -17.16 11.31
CA VAL A 175 -8.78 -16.86 12.18
C VAL A 175 -8.82 -17.79 13.40
N LYS A 176 -8.48 -19.07 13.25
CA LYS A 176 -8.45 -20.04 14.35
C LYS A 176 -7.28 -19.81 15.31
N LEU A 177 -6.12 -19.38 14.80
CA LEU A 177 -4.92 -19.11 15.63
C LEU A 177 -5.16 -18.02 16.69
N PHE A 178 -6.07 -17.08 16.43
CA PHE A 178 -6.49 -16.04 17.37
C PHE A 178 -7.58 -16.47 18.38
N PHE A 179 -7.99 -17.74 18.45
CA PHE A 179 -8.98 -18.23 19.42
C PHE A 179 -8.64 -19.66 19.90
N LYS A 180 -9.42 -20.21 20.84
CA LYS A 180 -9.39 -21.64 21.22
C LYS A 180 -8.00 -22.11 21.64
N ASP A 181 -7.41 -21.42 22.61
CA ASP A 181 -6.15 -21.77 23.27
C ASP A 181 -4.95 -21.81 22.29
N SER A 182 -5.10 -21.19 21.10
CA SER A 182 -4.16 -21.31 19.97
C SER A 182 -3.16 -20.15 19.86
N GLY A 183 -3.27 -19.13 20.72
CA GLY A 183 -2.36 -17.97 20.73
C GLY A 183 -0.90 -18.35 20.91
N GLY A 184 -0.62 -19.37 21.73
CA GLY A 184 0.72 -19.94 21.88
C GLY A 184 1.32 -20.50 20.58
N ARG A 185 0.49 -21.04 19.68
CA ARG A 185 0.94 -21.49 18.34
C ARG A 185 1.19 -20.33 17.40
N LEU A 186 0.37 -19.26 17.46
CA LEU A 186 0.64 -18.03 16.73
C LEU A 186 2.01 -17.44 17.14
N LEU A 187 2.26 -17.32 18.44
CA LEU A 187 3.53 -16.84 18.98
C LEU A 187 4.72 -17.73 18.56
N GLU A 188 4.56 -19.04 18.52
CA GLU A 188 5.59 -19.97 18.01
C GLU A 188 5.92 -19.70 16.53
N ILE A 189 4.92 -19.49 15.68
CA ILE A 189 5.10 -19.15 14.26
C ILE A 189 5.81 -17.79 14.11
N LEU A 190 5.40 -16.78 14.88
CA LEU A 190 5.99 -15.44 14.84
C LEU A 190 7.46 -15.47 15.31
N ARG A 191 7.77 -16.11 16.45
CA ARG A 191 9.14 -16.29 16.95
C ARG A 191 10.03 -17.09 15.99
N THR A 192 9.49 -18.12 15.34
CA THR A 192 10.22 -18.90 14.32
C THR A 192 10.57 -17.99 13.14
N THR A 193 9.59 -17.21 12.66
CA THR A 193 9.77 -16.23 11.58
C THR A 193 10.83 -15.17 11.94
N GLU A 194 10.84 -14.68 13.18
CA GLU A 194 11.86 -13.74 13.68
C GLU A 194 13.25 -14.37 13.67
N GLY A 195 13.41 -15.57 14.24
CA GLY A 195 14.68 -16.30 14.24
C GLY A 195 15.21 -16.57 12.82
N ASP A 196 14.31 -16.88 11.88
CA ASP A 196 14.67 -17.11 10.48
C ASP A 196 15.00 -15.80 9.73
N LEU A 197 14.37 -14.67 10.04
CA LEU A 197 14.74 -13.35 9.52
C LEU A 197 16.14 -12.92 10.01
N VAL A 198 16.45 -13.11 11.30
CA VAL A 198 17.79 -12.87 11.86
C VAL A 198 18.83 -13.79 11.18
N ALA A 199 18.50 -15.05 10.94
CA ALA A 199 19.37 -15.98 10.22
C ALA A 199 19.60 -15.54 8.76
N ILE A 200 18.54 -15.21 8.02
CA ILE A 200 18.60 -14.64 6.65
C ILE A 200 19.51 -13.40 6.62
N ARG A 201 19.35 -12.50 7.60
CA ARG A 201 20.12 -11.27 7.72
C ARG A 201 21.62 -11.50 7.91
N SER A 202 21.97 -12.49 8.72
CA SER A 202 23.35 -12.92 8.98
C SER A 202 23.96 -13.62 7.76
N ILE A 203 23.24 -14.60 7.19
CA ILE A 203 23.68 -15.35 6.01
C ILE A 203 23.93 -14.43 4.80
N ALA A 204 23.07 -13.42 4.59
CA ALA A 204 23.26 -12.43 3.54
C ALA A 204 24.52 -11.58 3.74
N ALA A 205 24.87 -11.23 4.99
CA ALA A 205 26.11 -10.50 5.31
C ALA A 205 27.35 -11.35 5.04
N ASP A 206 27.33 -12.63 5.46
CA ASP A 206 28.40 -13.60 5.21
C ASP A 206 28.63 -13.87 3.71
N LEU A 207 27.55 -13.98 2.94
CA LEU A 207 27.62 -14.12 1.48
C LEU A 207 28.17 -12.84 0.82
N TYR A 208 27.74 -11.66 1.27
CA TYR A 208 28.25 -10.38 0.78
C TYR A 208 29.75 -10.20 1.09
N GLU A 209 30.20 -10.55 2.29
CA GLU A 209 31.64 -10.51 2.62
C GLU A 209 32.44 -11.52 1.79
N THR A 210 31.89 -12.73 1.59
CA THR A 210 32.52 -13.75 0.73
C THR A 210 32.67 -13.25 -0.71
N ILE A 211 31.63 -12.67 -1.31
CA ILE A 211 31.68 -12.07 -2.65
C ILE A 211 32.70 -10.92 -2.69
N SER A 212 32.74 -10.08 -1.65
CA SER A 212 33.69 -8.95 -1.52
C SER A 212 35.15 -9.39 -1.36
N ARG A 213 35.40 -10.55 -0.74
CA ARG A 213 36.74 -11.16 -0.63
C ARG A 213 37.18 -11.83 -1.93
N LEU A 214 36.24 -12.40 -2.69
CA LEU A 214 36.50 -13.12 -3.95
C LEU A 214 36.73 -12.17 -5.15
N ASN A 215 36.31 -10.91 -5.07
CA ASN A 215 36.37 -9.97 -6.19
C ASN A 215 36.92 -8.59 -5.80
N LYS A 216 37.84 -8.04 -6.61
CA LYS A 216 38.42 -6.68 -6.44
C LYS A 216 38.07 -5.74 -7.60
N GLY A 217 36.97 -6.01 -8.33
CA GLY A 217 36.55 -5.28 -9.52
C GLY A 217 35.05 -4.92 -9.55
N SER A 218 34.63 -4.32 -10.65
CA SER A 218 33.38 -3.54 -10.84
C SER A 218 32.05 -4.28 -10.60
N ILE A 219 32.03 -5.58 -10.34
CA ILE A 219 30.79 -6.31 -9.99
C ILE A 219 30.26 -5.86 -8.61
N LEU A 220 31.12 -5.38 -7.71
CA LEU A 220 30.68 -4.88 -6.39
C LEU A 220 29.91 -3.55 -6.45
N GLU A 221 30.12 -2.75 -7.51
CA GLU A 221 29.49 -1.43 -7.67
C GLU A 221 27.96 -1.51 -7.88
N GLY A 222 27.46 -2.67 -8.31
CA GLY A 222 26.03 -2.98 -8.48
C GLY A 222 25.54 -4.19 -7.66
N ILE A 223 26.13 -4.41 -6.48
CA ILE A 223 25.63 -5.36 -5.46
C ILE A 223 25.55 -4.70 -4.07
N GLY A 224 26.45 -3.76 -3.76
CA GLY A 224 26.45 -3.02 -2.49
C GLY A 224 25.11 -2.31 -2.19
N PRO A 225 24.58 -1.45 -3.09
CA PRO A 225 23.29 -0.78 -2.90
C PRO A 225 22.11 -1.75 -2.71
N GLU A 226 22.10 -2.85 -3.45
CA GLU A 226 21.08 -3.89 -3.43
C GLU A 226 21.10 -4.64 -2.09
N TYR A 227 22.28 -5.02 -1.61
CA TYR A 227 22.46 -5.62 -0.28
C TYR A 227 22.07 -4.65 0.85
N LEU A 228 22.41 -3.37 0.75
CA LEU A 228 22.01 -2.35 1.72
C LEU A 228 20.49 -2.14 1.75
N SER A 229 19.83 -2.14 0.59
CA SER A 229 18.37 -2.04 0.48
C SER A 229 17.65 -3.29 1.01
N PHE A 230 18.17 -4.49 0.69
CA PHE A 230 17.66 -5.76 1.21
C PHE A 230 17.80 -5.83 2.74
N SER A 231 19.01 -5.58 3.26
CA SER A 231 19.29 -5.64 4.69
C SER A 231 18.45 -4.65 5.49
N ALA A 232 18.37 -3.38 5.08
CA ALA A 232 17.49 -2.40 5.71
C ALA A 232 15.99 -2.76 5.61
N SER A 233 15.59 -3.63 4.68
CA SER A 233 14.21 -4.13 4.58
C SER A 233 13.95 -5.30 5.54
N ILE A 234 14.88 -6.25 5.63
CA ILE A 234 14.83 -7.33 6.63
C ILE A 234 14.88 -6.75 8.05
N ASP A 235 15.79 -5.81 8.33
CA ASP A 235 15.95 -5.18 9.64
C ASP A 235 14.66 -4.45 10.10
N ARG A 236 13.92 -3.82 9.17
CA ARG A 236 12.60 -3.20 9.44
C ARG A 236 11.49 -4.22 9.70
N VAL A 237 11.39 -5.26 8.86
CA VAL A 237 10.36 -6.30 9.03
C VAL A 237 10.60 -7.05 10.35
N ASN A 238 11.85 -7.34 10.69
CA ASN A 238 12.19 -7.94 11.97
C ASN A 238 11.81 -7.02 13.14
N ALA A 239 12.14 -5.73 13.11
CA ALA A 239 11.79 -4.80 14.19
C ALA A 239 10.26 -4.73 14.45
N GLY A 240 9.45 -4.77 13.39
CA GLY A 240 7.98 -4.84 13.52
C GLY A 240 7.48 -6.16 14.07
N LEU A 241 8.11 -7.28 13.68
CA LEU A 241 7.79 -8.60 14.18
C LEU A 241 8.18 -8.74 15.67
N THR A 242 9.36 -8.28 16.07
CA THR A 242 9.79 -8.19 17.48
C THR A 242 8.80 -7.35 18.31
N ALA A 243 8.37 -6.20 17.81
CA ALA A 243 7.40 -5.35 18.50
C ALA A 243 6.00 -5.98 18.60
N LEU A 244 5.56 -6.71 17.56
CA LEU A 244 4.29 -7.44 17.56
C LEU A 244 4.31 -8.61 18.55
N ILE A 245 5.40 -9.38 18.56
CA ILE A 245 5.62 -10.46 19.54
C ILE A 245 5.63 -9.88 20.95
N ALA A 246 6.40 -8.82 21.21
CA ALA A 246 6.47 -8.18 22.53
C ALA A 246 5.12 -7.60 23.01
N LEU A 247 4.24 -7.17 22.09
CA LEU A 247 2.89 -6.75 22.42
C LEU A 247 1.99 -7.95 22.76
N LEU A 248 1.97 -8.99 21.91
CA LEU A 248 1.14 -10.19 22.09
C LEU A 248 1.55 -11.06 23.29
N GLU A 249 2.82 -10.96 23.72
CA GLU A 249 3.37 -11.64 24.90
C GLU A 249 3.36 -10.79 26.17
N ARG A 250 2.82 -9.57 26.12
CA ARG A 250 2.78 -8.70 27.30
C ARG A 250 1.94 -9.35 28.41
N PRO A 251 2.44 -9.45 29.65
CA PRO A 251 1.66 -10.03 30.75
C PRO A 251 0.39 -9.22 31.06
N GLY A 252 -0.77 -9.89 31.02
CA GLY A 252 -2.08 -9.30 31.24
C GLY A 252 -2.84 -9.02 29.94
N GLU A 253 -3.88 -8.18 30.05
CA GLU A 253 -4.75 -7.83 28.91
C GLU A 253 -4.08 -6.81 27.96
N VAL A 254 -4.34 -6.98 26.66
CA VAL A 254 -3.93 -6.09 25.56
C VAL A 254 -5.21 -5.66 24.84
N HIS A 255 -5.50 -4.35 24.79
CA HIS A 255 -6.80 -3.87 24.34
C HIS A 255 -6.71 -3.10 23.02
N PHE A 256 -7.57 -3.44 22.06
CA PHE A 256 -7.76 -2.67 20.83
C PHE A 256 -9.19 -2.14 20.74
N ALA A 257 -9.33 -0.85 20.45
CA ALA A 257 -10.63 -0.25 20.18
C ALA A 257 -10.98 -0.47 18.70
N VAL A 258 -11.94 -1.35 18.42
CA VAL A 258 -12.44 -1.57 17.05
C VAL A 258 -13.58 -0.59 16.78
N ALA A 259 -13.34 0.43 15.97
CA ALA A 259 -14.33 1.47 15.67
C ALA A 259 -15.17 1.10 14.43
N PHE A 260 -16.51 1.07 14.56
CA PHE A 260 -17.40 0.74 13.45
C PHE A 260 -17.94 2.01 12.79
N GLU A 261 -17.35 2.35 11.64
CA GLU A 261 -17.61 3.58 10.88
C GLU A 261 -18.82 3.42 9.93
N ASN A 262 -19.88 4.22 10.11
CA ASN A 262 -21.01 4.30 9.19
C ASN A 262 -20.82 5.45 8.17
N PRO A 263 -20.45 5.17 6.91
CA PRO A 263 -20.24 6.21 5.89
C PRO A 263 -21.54 6.94 5.46
N SER A 264 -22.72 6.51 5.93
CA SER A 264 -23.98 7.21 5.71
C SER A 264 -24.08 8.55 6.46
N GLU A 265 -23.27 8.71 7.52
CA GLU A 265 -23.19 9.92 8.37
C GLU A 265 -21.71 10.31 8.48
N ILE A 266 -21.19 11.05 7.50
CA ILE A 266 -19.73 11.17 7.35
C ILE A 266 -19.08 12.07 8.42
N ARG A 267 -17.83 11.73 8.78
CA ARG A 267 -16.90 12.43 9.68
C ARG A 267 -15.51 12.57 9.02
N PRO A 268 -14.65 13.50 9.43
CA PRO A 268 -13.39 13.76 8.74
C PRO A 268 -12.48 12.54 8.50
N SER A 269 -12.20 11.69 9.51
CA SER A 269 -11.39 10.48 9.25
C SER A 269 -12.18 9.29 8.67
N GLY A 270 -13.51 9.37 8.51
CA GLY A 270 -14.33 8.26 8.00
C GLY A 270 -15.83 8.32 8.33
N GLY A 271 -16.51 7.18 8.40
CA GLY A 271 -17.93 7.14 8.81
C GLY A 271 -18.14 7.50 10.30
N PHE A 272 -19.31 7.97 10.70
CA PHE A 272 -19.64 8.17 12.12
C PHE A 272 -19.42 6.87 12.90
N ASN A 273 -18.70 6.95 14.02
CA ASN A 273 -18.47 5.83 14.94
C ASN A 273 -19.82 5.44 15.54
N GLY A 274 -20.55 4.49 14.95
CA GLY A 274 -21.88 4.11 15.46
C GLY A 274 -21.78 3.31 16.75
N SER A 275 -20.75 2.48 16.84
CA SER A 275 -20.48 1.49 17.87
C SER A 275 -18.99 1.20 17.88
N TYR A 276 -18.52 0.50 18.92
CA TYR A 276 -17.16 0.02 19.00
C TYR A 276 -17.13 -1.41 19.57
N ALA A 277 -15.96 -2.04 19.51
CA ALA A 277 -15.66 -3.19 20.34
C ALA A 277 -14.38 -2.98 21.15
N ASP A 278 -14.40 -3.45 22.39
CA ASP A 278 -13.21 -3.75 23.20
C ASP A 278 -12.72 -5.15 22.80
N LEU A 279 -11.68 -5.20 21.98
CA LEU A 279 -10.99 -6.42 21.55
C LEU A 279 -9.83 -6.67 22.51
N VAL A 280 -9.97 -7.68 23.37
CA VAL A 280 -8.96 -8.06 24.36
C VAL A 280 -8.17 -9.24 23.86
N LEU A 281 -6.83 -9.13 23.90
CA LEU A 281 -5.91 -10.24 23.68
C LEU A 281 -5.11 -10.56 24.94
N GLU A 282 -4.80 -11.84 25.11
CA GLU A 282 -3.94 -12.39 26.15
C GLU A 282 -3.08 -13.51 25.51
N ASN A 283 -1.77 -13.51 25.74
CA ASN A 283 -0.84 -14.56 25.26
C ASN A 283 -0.99 -14.92 23.75
N GLY A 284 -1.24 -13.93 22.90
CA GLY A 284 -1.39 -14.08 21.45
C GLY A 284 -2.77 -14.52 20.94
N GLU A 285 -3.77 -14.76 21.80
CA GLU A 285 -5.15 -15.04 21.38
C GLU A 285 -6.15 -13.98 21.87
N ILE A 286 -7.32 -13.95 21.26
CA ILE A 286 -8.43 -13.06 21.61
C ILE A 286 -9.25 -13.73 22.73
N SER A 287 -9.10 -13.26 23.96
CA SER A 287 -9.87 -13.77 25.10
C SER A 287 -11.31 -13.21 25.13
N LYS A 288 -11.53 -11.99 24.62
CA LYS A 288 -12.82 -11.29 24.70
C LYS A 288 -13.04 -10.28 23.56
N ILE A 289 -14.29 -10.17 23.11
CA ILE A 289 -14.77 -9.12 22.19
C ILE A 289 -16.05 -8.51 22.77
N GLY A 290 -15.95 -7.34 23.38
CA GLY A 290 -17.08 -6.60 23.94
C GLY A 290 -17.64 -5.55 22.97
N VAL A 291 -18.67 -5.88 22.20
CA VAL A 291 -19.33 -4.94 21.26
C VAL A 291 -20.40 -4.10 21.97
N ASP A 292 -20.31 -2.77 21.90
CA ASP A 292 -21.24 -1.85 22.56
C ASP A 292 -21.51 -0.56 21.75
N ASP A 293 -22.50 0.22 22.22
CA ASP A 293 -22.85 1.53 21.70
C ASP A 293 -21.81 2.58 22.13
N ILE A 294 -21.32 3.37 21.17
CA ILE A 294 -20.36 4.46 21.42
C ILE A 294 -20.88 5.52 22.40
N TYR A 295 -22.21 5.69 22.50
CA TYR A 295 -22.82 6.62 23.44
C TYR A 295 -22.69 6.14 24.90
N HIS A 296 -22.36 4.88 25.16
CA HIS A 296 -22.26 4.34 26.51
C HIS A 296 -21.07 4.93 27.31
N PRO A 297 -19.81 4.90 26.85
CA PRO A 297 -18.69 5.54 27.56
C PRO A 297 -18.89 7.06 27.74
N ASP A 298 -19.53 7.75 26.78
CA ASP A 298 -19.88 9.18 26.87
C ASP A 298 -20.84 9.49 28.05
N LEU A 299 -21.68 8.53 28.47
CA LEU A 299 -22.57 8.69 29.63
C LEU A 299 -21.85 8.46 30.97
N PHE A 300 -20.69 7.79 30.95
CA PHE A 300 -19.94 7.39 32.14
C PHE A 300 -18.61 8.15 32.32
N THR A 301 -18.27 9.10 31.45
CA THR A 301 -17.15 10.03 31.69
C THR A 301 -17.55 11.19 32.60
N LYS A 302 -16.63 11.57 33.50
CA LYS A 302 -16.71 12.79 34.31
C LYS A 302 -15.97 13.96 33.67
N VAL A 303 -15.15 13.69 32.65
CA VAL A 303 -14.39 14.71 31.92
C VAL A 303 -15.32 15.37 30.90
N LYS A 304 -15.46 16.69 31.00
CA LYS A 304 -16.25 17.49 30.06
C LYS A 304 -15.30 18.20 29.11
N VAL A 305 -15.22 17.76 27.86
CA VAL A 305 -14.36 18.38 26.84
C VAL A 305 -15.18 19.28 25.91
N VAL A 306 -14.66 20.46 25.57
CA VAL A 306 -15.27 21.36 24.58
C VAL A 306 -15.29 20.65 23.22
N PRO A 307 -16.45 20.48 22.57
CA PRO A 307 -16.50 19.91 21.23
C PRO A 307 -16.11 20.95 20.18
N PRO A 308 -15.56 20.51 19.03
CA PRO A 308 -15.27 21.37 17.89
C PRO A 308 -16.43 22.32 17.56
N ILE A 309 -16.13 23.58 17.23
CA ILE A 309 -17.08 24.68 17.00
C ILE A 309 -18.31 24.22 16.20
N GLN A 310 -18.08 23.51 15.11
CA GLN A 310 -19.13 23.06 14.19
C GLN A 310 -20.10 22.04 14.82
N LEU A 311 -19.66 21.29 15.84
CA LEU A 311 -20.45 20.33 16.62
C LEU A 311 -21.17 20.95 17.84
N GLN A 312 -20.74 22.12 18.34
CA GLN A 312 -21.30 22.76 19.55
C GLN A 312 -22.81 23.05 19.47
N THR A 313 -23.36 23.13 18.25
CA THR A 313 -24.81 23.27 18.01
C THR A 313 -25.59 21.96 18.16
N ILE A 314 -24.95 20.78 18.05
CA ILE A 314 -25.60 19.47 18.19
C ILE A 314 -25.34 18.81 19.55
N THR A 315 -24.20 19.09 20.19
CA THR A 315 -23.80 18.42 21.44
C THR A 315 -23.27 19.42 22.49
N PRO A 316 -23.60 19.24 23.79
CA PRO A 316 -23.04 20.05 24.86
C PRO A 316 -21.63 19.59 25.29
N GLY A 317 -21.03 18.57 24.67
CA GLY A 317 -19.68 18.09 25.03
C GLY A 317 -19.09 17.13 23.99
N TRP A 318 -17.77 17.08 23.89
CA TRP A 318 -17.08 16.09 23.06
C TRP A 318 -17.06 14.71 23.73
N GLY A 319 -16.68 13.66 22.99
CA GLY A 319 -16.80 12.26 23.41
C GLY A 319 -16.51 11.29 22.26
N ALA A 320 -16.40 10.01 22.58
CA ALA A 320 -15.90 8.92 21.72
C ALA A 320 -16.65 8.82 20.36
N ARG A 321 -17.95 9.12 20.37
CA ARG A 321 -18.85 9.12 19.20
C ARG A 321 -18.43 10.08 18.08
N ASP A 322 -17.81 11.21 18.44
CA ASP A 322 -17.38 12.27 17.54
C ASP A 322 -15.85 12.44 17.57
N ALA A 323 -15.11 11.46 18.11
CA ALA A 323 -13.64 11.49 18.23
C ALA A 323 -12.94 11.59 16.87
N ASN A 324 -13.56 11.06 15.81
CA ASN A 324 -13.04 11.03 14.45
C ASN A 324 -13.17 12.36 13.68
N TRP A 325 -12.88 13.47 14.37
CA TRP A 325 -13.02 14.84 13.89
C TRP A 325 -11.81 15.39 13.10
N PHE A 326 -10.62 14.86 13.36
CA PHE A 326 -9.44 15.21 12.57
C PHE A 326 -9.44 14.40 11.27
N PHE A 327 -8.97 14.98 10.18
CA PHE A 327 -8.82 14.20 8.94
C PHE A 327 -7.75 13.12 9.09
N ASP A 328 -6.64 13.44 9.76
CA ASP A 328 -5.63 12.48 10.14
C ASP A 328 -6.22 11.44 11.10
N PHE A 329 -6.13 10.16 10.71
CA PHE A 329 -6.70 9.09 11.49
C PHE A 329 -5.92 8.80 12.77
N ARG A 330 -4.59 9.04 12.83
CA ARG A 330 -3.82 8.83 14.06
C ARG A 330 -4.28 9.79 15.16
N THR A 331 -4.45 11.07 14.87
CA THR A 331 -5.00 12.03 15.86
C THR A 331 -6.42 11.63 16.28
N SER A 332 -7.27 11.25 15.32
CA SER A 332 -8.63 10.76 15.59
C SER A 332 -8.69 9.44 16.40
N ALA A 333 -7.70 8.57 16.24
CA ALA A 333 -7.57 7.29 16.94
C ALA A 333 -7.09 7.49 18.39
N MET A 334 -6.04 8.31 18.59
CA MET A 334 -5.60 8.74 19.92
C MET A 334 -6.76 9.36 20.70
N GLN A 335 -7.49 10.30 20.07
CA GLN A 335 -8.64 10.96 20.67
C GLN A 335 -9.76 9.97 21.07
N LEU A 336 -9.98 8.89 20.30
CA LEU A 336 -10.93 7.85 20.65
C LEU A 336 -10.50 7.07 21.89
N MET A 337 -9.23 6.64 21.97
CA MET A 337 -8.69 5.94 23.14
C MET A 337 -8.79 6.81 24.39
N ASP A 338 -8.37 8.08 24.32
CA ASP A 338 -8.48 9.03 25.43
C ASP A 338 -9.92 9.18 25.95
N PHE A 339 -10.92 9.26 25.07
CA PHE A 339 -12.32 9.33 25.51
C PHE A 339 -12.79 8.04 26.18
N LEU A 340 -12.47 6.86 25.62
CA LEU A 340 -12.82 5.57 26.23
C LEU A 340 -12.15 5.42 27.61
N GLU A 341 -10.85 5.67 27.70
CA GLU A 341 -10.06 5.58 28.95
C GLU A 341 -10.45 6.64 29.99
N SER A 342 -11.03 7.77 29.58
CA SER A 342 -11.59 8.77 30.51
C SER A 342 -12.88 8.32 31.18
N SER A 343 -13.63 7.38 30.57
CA SER A 343 -14.92 6.91 31.08
C SER A 343 -14.73 5.99 32.28
N ASP A 344 -15.64 6.07 33.26
CA ASP A 344 -15.56 5.25 34.47
C ASP A 344 -15.63 3.73 34.19
N ILE A 345 -16.08 3.34 32.99
CA ILE A 345 -16.05 1.95 32.48
C ILE A 345 -14.60 1.42 32.45
N TYR A 346 -13.69 2.14 31.80
CA TYR A 346 -12.29 1.71 31.62
C TYR A 346 -11.37 2.29 32.70
N ARG A 347 -11.58 3.56 33.06
CA ARG A 347 -10.84 4.28 34.11
C ARG A 347 -10.93 3.61 35.49
N GLY A 348 -12.05 2.95 35.79
CA GLY A 348 -12.26 2.22 37.04
C GLY A 348 -11.51 0.88 37.10
N GLN A 349 -11.16 0.31 35.95
CA GLN A 349 -10.43 -0.95 35.81
C GLN A 349 -8.93 -0.74 35.55
N GLY A 350 -8.52 0.47 35.15
CA GLY A 350 -7.12 0.81 34.83
C GLY A 350 -6.72 0.48 33.39
N VAL A 351 -7.69 0.10 32.54
CA VAL A 351 -7.49 -0.28 31.14
C VAL A 351 -6.87 0.87 30.33
N ARG A 352 -5.96 0.49 29.41
CA ARG A 352 -5.38 1.33 28.35
C ARG A 352 -5.49 0.60 27.02
N PHE A 353 -5.71 1.33 25.94
CA PHE A 353 -5.76 0.80 24.59
C PHE A 353 -4.40 0.90 23.90
N ASP A 354 -4.00 -0.20 23.28
CA ASP A 354 -2.75 -0.39 22.56
C ASP A 354 -2.83 0.02 21.09
N GLY A 355 -4.05 0.27 20.61
CA GLY A 355 -4.32 0.73 19.25
C GLY A 355 -5.80 0.80 18.91
N VAL A 356 -6.07 1.27 17.69
CA VAL A 356 -7.41 1.40 17.11
C VAL A 356 -7.47 0.72 15.76
N VAL A 357 -8.54 -0.05 15.52
CA VAL A 357 -8.87 -0.64 14.22
C VAL A 357 -10.19 -0.07 13.75
N ALA A 358 -10.17 0.88 12.82
CA ALA A 358 -11.40 1.46 12.27
C ALA A 358 -11.85 0.70 11.02
N ILE A 359 -13.14 0.36 10.96
CA ILE A 359 -13.72 -0.50 9.93
C ILE A 359 -15.01 0.14 9.39
N ASN A 360 -15.05 0.46 8.10
CA ASN A 360 -16.27 0.87 7.41
C ASN A 360 -17.25 -0.32 7.26
N VAL A 361 -18.56 -0.06 7.38
CA VAL A 361 -19.62 -1.08 7.21
C VAL A 361 -19.49 -1.90 5.91
N ARG A 362 -18.96 -1.33 4.83
CA ARG A 362 -18.69 -2.01 3.55
C ARG A 362 -17.84 -3.27 3.66
N VAL A 363 -16.96 -3.34 4.67
CA VAL A 363 -16.12 -4.52 4.95
C VAL A 363 -17.01 -5.69 5.39
N MET A 364 -18.02 -5.42 6.24
CA MET A 364 -18.99 -6.43 6.68
C MET A 364 -19.94 -6.85 5.56
N GLU A 365 -20.32 -5.92 4.68
CA GLU A 365 -21.11 -6.23 3.47
C GLU A 365 -20.38 -7.18 2.52
N ASP A 366 -19.07 -7.01 2.32
CA ASP A 366 -18.27 -7.95 1.53
C ASP A 366 -18.05 -9.29 2.26
N ILE A 367 -17.79 -9.29 3.57
CA ILE A 367 -17.63 -10.52 4.36
C ILE A 367 -18.90 -11.37 4.27
N LEU A 368 -20.09 -10.76 4.40
CA LEU A 368 -21.39 -11.42 4.23
C LEU A 368 -21.61 -12.02 2.84
N ARG A 369 -20.87 -11.58 1.81
CA ARG A 369 -20.92 -12.18 0.47
C ARG A 369 -20.20 -13.53 0.42
N ILE A 370 -19.22 -13.75 1.30
CA ILE A 370 -18.42 -14.98 1.38
C ILE A 370 -18.96 -15.92 2.46
N ILE A 371 -19.36 -15.40 3.62
CA ILE A 371 -19.92 -16.21 4.73
C ILE A 371 -21.42 -16.48 4.60
N GLY A 372 -22.09 -15.86 3.63
CA GLY A 372 -23.52 -16.02 3.34
C GLY A 372 -24.48 -15.42 4.38
N ASP A 373 -25.77 -15.53 4.12
CA ASP A 373 -26.85 -14.92 4.87
C ASP A 373 -26.91 -15.35 6.35
N ILE A 374 -27.05 -14.39 7.27
CA ILE A 374 -27.24 -14.60 8.71
C ILE A 374 -28.73 -14.49 9.04
N SER A 375 -29.33 -15.61 9.43
CA SER A 375 -30.70 -15.64 9.93
C SER A 375 -30.74 -15.25 11.41
N LEU A 376 -31.66 -14.35 11.77
CA LEU A 376 -31.88 -13.84 13.12
C LEU A 376 -33.37 -14.05 13.51
N PRO A 377 -33.78 -15.27 13.90
CA PRO A 377 -35.18 -15.59 14.19
C PRO A 377 -35.80 -14.70 15.29
N GLN A 378 -35.01 -14.29 16.27
CA GLN A 378 -35.40 -13.41 17.36
C GLN A 378 -35.66 -11.95 16.93
N TYR A 379 -35.12 -11.53 15.78
CA TYR A 379 -35.44 -10.26 15.10
C TYR A 379 -36.39 -10.46 13.91
N LYS A 380 -36.75 -11.71 13.58
CA LYS A 380 -37.49 -12.13 12.36
C LYS A 380 -36.84 -11.63 11.06
N LEU A 381 -35.51 -11.52 11.08
CA LEU A 381 -34.70 -10.84 10.06
C LEU A 381 -33.69 -11.82 9.43
N VAL A 382 -33.31 -11.56 8.18
CA VAL A 382 -32.20 -12.22 7.50
C VAL A 382 -31.27 -11.13 6.94
N LEU A 383 -30.02 -11.14 7.37
CA LEU A 383 -28.98 -10.19 6.97
C LEU A 383 -28.07 -10.79 5.90
N ASN A 384 -27.78 -10.03 4.84
CA ASN A 384 -26.89 -10.42 3.76
C ASN A 384 -26.16 -9.22 3.15
N SER A 385 -25.24 -9.48 2.23
CA SER A 385 -24.39 -8.46 1.60
C SER A 385 -25.12 -7.36 0.83
N SER A 386 -26.44 -7.45 0.64
CA SER A 386 -27.25 -6.45 -0.09
C SER A 386 -28.18 -5.63 0.80
N ASN A 387 -28.46 -6.09 2.02
CA ASN A 387 -29.40 -5.43 2.94
C ASN A 387 -28.78 -5.04 4.29
N PHE A 388 -27.58 -5.54 4.64
CA PHE A 388 -26.96 -5.42 5.96
C PHE A 388 -27.04 -4.01 6.56
N LEU A 389 -26.44 -3.00 5.91
CA LEU A 389 -26.44 -1.62 6.41
C LEU A 389 -27.86 -1.08 6.60
N ARG A 390 -28.78 -1.36 5.66
CA ARG A 390 -30.17 -0.87 5.76
C ARG A 390 -30.92 -1.53 6.91
N GLU A 391 -30.92 -2.86 7.00
CA GLU A 391 -31.73 -3.60 7.99
C GLU A 391 -31.20 -3.44 9.41
N VAL A 392 -29.88 -3.50 9.62
CA VAL A 392 -29.27 -3.24 10.93
C VAL A 392 -29.61 -1.82 11.39
N GLN A 393 -29.60 -0.86 10.47
CA GLN A 393 -29.97 0.53 10.76
C GLN A 393 -31.48 0.72 10.95
N GLU A 394 -32.35 0.00 10.23
CA GLU A 394 -33.80 0.00 10.49
C GLU A 394 -34.12 -0.60 11.87
N GLU A 395 -33.42 -1.65 12.32
CA GLU A 395 -33.56 -2.17 13.70
C GLU A 395 -33.04 -1.16 14.74
N VAL A 396 -31.86 -0.56 14.53
CA VAL A 396 -31.28 0.46 15.42
C VAL A 396 -32.14 1.73 15.49
N GLU A 397 -32.84 2.10 14.41
CA GLU A 397 -33.59 3.36 14.31
C GLU A 397 -35.12 3.25 14.48
N ALA A 398 -35.71 2.06 14.34
CA ALA A 398 -37.15 1.84 14.46
C ALA A 398 -37.54 0.44 15.00
N GLY A 399 -36.56 -0.41 15.30
CA GLY A 399 -36.76 -1.81 15.65
C GLY A 399 -37.18 -2.08 17.10
N GLN A 400 -37.18 -3.37 17.44
CA GLN A 400 -37.69 -3.83 18.72
C GLN A 400 -36.78 -3.44 19.90
N ASP A 401 -35.47 -3.32 19.75
CA ASP A 401 -34.58 -2.94 20.85
C ASP A 401 -34.49 -1.39 21.05
N LYS A 402 -35.18 -0.56 20.26
CA LYS A 402 -35.26 0.91 20.45
C LYS A 402 -36.28 1.36 21.52
N LYS A 403 -36.42 0.60 22.61
CA LYS A 403 -37.30 0.96 23.74
C LYS A 403 -36.52 1.71 24.83
N PRO A 404 -37.15 2.59 25.63
CA PRO A 404 -36.50 3.22 26.77
C PRO A 404 -35.85 2.19 27.71
N GLY A 405 -34.56 2.37 28.01
CA GLY A 405 -33.78 1.44 28.85
C GLY A 405 -33.24 0.19 28.14
N GLN A 406 -33.38 0.07 26.81
CA GLN A 406 -32.72 -0.97 26.01
C GLN A 406 -31.62 -0.35 25.13
N ASN A 407 -30.61 -1.15 24.75
CA ASN A 407 -29.56 -0.75 23.81
C ASN A 407 -29.98 -1.13 22.37
N PRO A 408 -30.27 -0.15 21.47
CA PRO A 408 -30.71 -0.46 20.11
C PRO A 408 -29.64 -1.17 19.27
N LYS A 409 -28.36 -1.05 19.62
CA LYS A 409 -27.22 -1.67 18.93
C LYS A 409 -26.93 -3.10 19.38
N LYS A 410 -27.75 -3.67 20.28
CA LYS A 410 -27.68 -5.07 20.74
C LYS A 410 -27.70 -6.10 19.59
N ILE A 411 -28.28 -5.77 18.43
CA ILE A 411 -28.19 -6.60 17.22
C ILE A 411 -26.73 -6.84 16.80
N LEU A 412 -25.82 -5.88 17.00
CA LEU A 412 -24.40 -6.02 16.67
C LEU A 412 -23.72 -7.08 17.55
N SER A 413 -23.94 -7.02 18.87
CA SER A 413 -23.44 -7.99 19.84
C SER A 413 -23.99 -9.42 19.58
N VAL A 414 -25.11 -9.55 18.86
CA VAL A 414 -25.69 -10.83 18.43
C VAL A 414 -25.08 -11.36 17.12
N ILE A 415 -24.79 -10.50 16.14
CA ILE A 415 -24.22 -10.96 14.85
C ILE A 415 -22.73 -11.27 14.93
N THR A 416 -21.96 -10.54 15.74
CA THR A 416 -20.50 -10.70 15.84
C THR A 416 -20.04 -12.14 16.13
N PRO A 417 -20.59 -12.87 17.13
CA PRO A 417 -20.20 -14.28 17.33
C PRO A 417 -20.55 -15.18 16.14
N ILE A 418 -21.67 -14.93 15.44
CA ILE A 418 -22.07 -15.71 14.24
C ILE A 418 -21.10 -15.45 13.07
N ILE A 419 -20.66 -14.19 12.90
CA ILE A 419 -19.65 -13.82 11.90
C ILE A 419 -18.32 -14.54 12.20
N ILE A 420 -17.87 -14.50 13.45
CA ILE A 420 -16.63 -15.16 13.90
C ILE A 420 -16.70 -16.68 13.72
N GLU A 421 -17.81 -17.31 14.12
CA GLU A 421 -18.03 -18.76 13.95
C GLU A 421 -17.91 -19.16 12.47
N ARG A 422 -18.49 -18.38 11.55
CA ARG A 422 -18.38 -18.66 10.11
C ARG A 422 -16.98 -18.40 9.56
N LEU A 423 -16.30 -17.33 10.00
CA LEU A 423 -14.91 -17.05 9.63
C LEU A 423 -13.94 -18.14 10.10
N GLN A 424 -14.20 -18.78 11.25
CA GLN A 424 -13.42 -19.94 11.72
C GLN A 424 -13.66 -21.23 10.89
N ASN A 425 -14.76 -21.31 10.15
CA ASN A 425 -15.23 -22.50 9.44
C ASN A 425 -15.22 -22.36 7.90
N LEU A 426 -14.46 -21.39 7.36
CA LEU A 426 -14.30 -21.19 5.92
C LEU A 426 -13.59 -22.37 5.24
N THR A 427 -14.01 -22.67 4.01
CA THR A 427 -13.19 -23.45 3.06
C THR A 427 -11.97 -22.65 2.61
N ASP A 428 -10.93 -23.32 2.11
CA ASP A 428 -9.64 -22.67 1.79
C ASP A 428 -9.80 -21.58 0.71
N ILE A 429 -10.63 -21.83 -0.30
CA ILE A 429 -11.01 -20.83 -1.32
C ILE A 429 -11.62 -19.57 -0.67
N GLN A 430 -12.55 -19.75 0.28
CA GLN A 430 -13.16 -18.62 0.98
C GLN A 430 -12.17 -17.85 1.88
N LYS A 431 -11.13 -18.52 2.42
CA LYS A 431 -10.05 -17.83 3.17
C LYS A 431 -9.26 -16.91 2.24
N GLU A 432 -8.90 -17.39 1.05
CA GLU A 432 -8.19 -16.59 0.05
C GLU A 432 -9.06 -15.44 -0.48
N GLU A 433 -10.37 -15.65 -0.67
CA GLU A 433 -11.33 -14.58 -0.97
C GLU A 433 -11.39 -13.53 0.16
N VAL A 434 -11.43 -13.94 1.44
CA VAL A 434 -11.44 -13.02 2.59
C VAL A 434 -10.11 -12.26 2.71
N LEU A 435 -8.96 -12.92 2.54
CA LEU A 435 -7.65 -12.25 2.59
C LEU A 435 -7.51 -11.23 1.44
N GLY A 436 -7.91 -11.61 0.23
CA GLY A 436 -7.93 -10.72 -0.93
C GLY A 436 -8.94 -9.57 -0.82
N LEU A 437 -10.04 -9.76 -0.08
CA LEU A 437 -11.01 -8.72 0.29
C LEU A 437 -10.38 -7.75 1.30
N LEU A 438 -9.81 -8.25 2.41
CA LEU A 438 -9.24 -7.44 3.47
C LEU A 438 -8.08 -6.58 2.95
N GLY A 439 -7.19 -7.15 2.13
CA GLY A 439 -6.13 -6.40 1.45
C GLY A 439 -6.65 -5.26 0.57
N LYS A 440 -7.72 -5.48 -0.20
CA LYS A 440 -8.38 -4.43 -1.01
C LYS A 440 -9.03 -3.35 -0.13
N ARG A 441 -9.62 -3.72 1.02
CA ARG A 441 -10.27 -2.78 1.94
C ARG A 441 -9.27 -1.95 2.74
N LEU A 442 -8.15 -2.53 3.17
CA LEU A 442 -6.98 -1.79 3.69
C LEU A 442 -6.47 -0.79 2.63
N ALA A 443 -6.19 -1.26 1.41
CA ALA A 443 -5.72 -0.41 0.31
C ALA A 443 -6.71 0.71 -0.11
N ASN A 444 -7.99 0.62 0.26
CA ASN A 444 -9.02 1.63 0.01
C ASN A 444 -9.27 2.59 1.20
N LYS A 445 -8.52 2.47 2.31
CA LYS A 445 -8.81 3.12 3.61
C LYS A 445 -10.20 2.77 4.20
N ASP A 446 -10.78 1.62 3.83
CA ASP A 446 -12.00 1.07 4.47
C ASP A 446 -11.70 0.30 5.76
N ILE A 447 -10.44 -0.13 5.93
CA ILE A 447 -9.86 -0.58 7.20
C ILE A 447 -8.65 0.34 7.45
N LYS A 448 -8.50 0.86 8.67
CA LYS A 448 -7.33 1.64 9.09
C LYS A 448 -6.83 1.15 10.44
N LEU A 449 -5.52 1.18 10.62
CA LEU A 449 -4.84 0.75 11.84
C LEU A 449 -4.13 1.94 12.49
N TYR A 450 -4.12 1.98 13.82
CA TYR A 450 -3.27 2.86 14.61
C TYR A 450 -2.72 2.07 15.79
N PHE A 451 -1.44 2.25 16.15
CA PHE A 451 -0.82 1.61 17.31
C PHE A 451 -0.23 2.65 18.28
N HIS A 452 -0.36 2.41 19.58
CA HIS A 452 0.30 3.22 20.61
C HIS A 452 1.81 2.96 20.65
N ASP A 453 2.26 1.74 20.30
CA ASP A 453 3.68 1.46 20.10
C ASP A 453 4.21 2.16 18.84
N ASN A 454 5.25 2.98 19.01
CA ASN A 454 5.82 3.80 17.95
C ASN A 454 6.54 2.96 16.87
N THR A 455 6.97 1.73 17.17
CA THR A 455 7.62 0.84 16.19
C THR A 455 6.57 0.26 15.25
N LEU A 456 5.49 -0.30 15.80
CA LEU A 456 4.35 -0.81 15.04
C LEU A 456 3.71 0.30 14.20
N GLU A 457 3.44 1.46 14.80
CA GLU A 457 2.83 2.62 14.13
C GLU A 457 3.68 3.12 12.96
N SER A 458 5.01 3.24 13.14
CA SER A 458 5.92 3.64 12.06
C SER A 458 5.90 2.67 10.88
N ILE A 459 5.62 1.39 11.14
CA ILE A 459 5.59 0.32 10.13
C ILE A 459 4.25 0.29 9.40
N VAL A 460 3.11 0.36 10.10
CA VAL A 460 1.79 0.45 9.42
C VAL A 460 1.62 1.75 8.63
N LEU A 461 2.25 2.85 9.09
CA LEU A 461 2.36 4.09 8.32
C LEU A 461 3.13 3.87 7.00
N GLN A 462 4.25 3.14 7.04
CA GLN A 462 5.03 2.82 5.85
C GLN A 462 4.27 1.91 4.86
N TYR A 463 3.38 1.05 5.35
CA TYR A 463 2.48 0.23 4.52
C TYR A 463 1.22 0.99 4.05
N GLY A 464 1.02 2.25 4.46
CA GLY A 464 -0.07 3.12 3.99
C GLY A 464 -1.46 2.77 4.52
N VAL A 465 -1.55 1.97 5.60
CA VAL A 465 -2.81 1.50 6.19
C VAL A 465 -3.26 2.30 7.41
N THR A 466 -2.56 3.39 7.74
CA THR A 466 -2.89 4.27 8.88
C THR A 466 -3.90 5.36 8.55
N GLY A 467 -4.19 5.69 7.29
CA GLY A 467 -5.10 6.80 7.00
C GLY A 467 -4.53 8.18 7.35
N ASP A 468 -3.20 8.32 7.26
CA ASP A 468 -2.46 9.55 7.53
C ASP A 468 -2.75 10.69 6.53
N VAL A 469 -2.44 11.92 6.94
CA VAL A 469 -2.33 13.08 6.03
C VAL A 469 -0.91 13.16 5.48
N PHE A 470 -0.76 13.14 4.15
CA PHE A 470 0.55 13.14 3.48
C PHE A 470 1.44 14.31 3.95
N GLN A 471 2.70 14.02 4.27
CA GLN A 471 3.69 15.04 4.62
C GLN A 471 4.75 15.14 3.52
N PRO A 472 4.84 16.28 2.80
CA PRO A 472 5.76 16.42 1.68
C PRO A 472 7.23 16.44 2.17
N PRO A 473 8.14 15.66 1.56
CA PRO A 473 9.53 15.59 1.99
C PRO A 473 10.30 16.89 1.70
N ALA A 474 11.45 17.07 2.36
CA ALA A 474 12.31 18.24 2.15
C ALA A 474 12.74 18.35 0.67
N GLY A 475 12.58 19.54 0.09
CA GLY A 475 12.91 19.81 -1.31
C GLY A 475 11.84 19.40 -2.33
N TRP A 476 10.75 18.74 -1.91
CA TRP A 476 9.66 18.30 -2.80
C TRP A 476 9.08 19.44 -3.65
N ASN A 477 8.80 19.12 -4.91
CA ASN A 477 8.18 20.00 -5.89
C ASN A 477 6.88 19.35 -6.34
N GLY A 478 5.75 20.00 -6.07
CA GLY A 478 4.45 19.35 -6.20
C GLY A 478 3.31 20.15 -5.60
N ASP A 479 2.15 19.51 -5.52
CA ASP A 479 0.94 20.07 -4.91
C ASP A 479 0.08 18.98 -4.27
N TYR A 480 -0.72 19.39 -3.28
CA TYR A 480 -1.50 18.51 -2.42
C TYR A 480 -2.97 18.92 -2.36
N LEU A 481 -3.88 17.93 -2.42
CA LEU A 481 -5.31 18.11 -2.21
C LEU A 481 -5.89 17.02 -1.31
N ALA A 482 -6.79 17.40 -0.39
CA ALA A 482 -7.81 16.48 0.11
C ALA A 482 -9.15 17.20 0.26
N VAL A 483 -10.24 16.49 -0.03
CA VAL A 483 -11.61 17.04 -0.01
C VAL A 483 -12.44 16.21 0.97
N VAL A 484 -12.60 16.75 2.17
CA VAL A 484 -12.99 16.02 3.37
C VAL A 484 -14.30 16.57 3.93
N ASN A 485 -15.18 15.69 4.40
CA ASN A 485 -16.58 16.01 4.71
C ASN A 485 -16.92 15.69 6.17
N ALA A 486 -17.75 16.53 6.78
CA ALA A 486 -18.36 16.27 8.08
C ALA A 486 -19.86 16.61 8.04
N ASN A 487 -20.72 15.60 8.06
CA ASN A 487 -22.17 15.77 8.06
C ASN A 487 -22.70 15.91 9.49
N ILE A 488 -23.16 17.12 9.83
CA ILE A 488 -23.46 17.54 11.19
C ILE A 488 -24.95 17.89 11.31
N ALA A 489 -25.73 16.91 11.80
CA ALA A 489 -27.20 16.90 11.86
C ALA A 489 -27.93 16.87 10.50
N GLY A 490 -27.28 16.42 9.42
CA GLY A 490 -27.96 16.11 8.16
C GLY A 490 -28.50 14.69 8.05
N GLY A 491 -28.54 13.93 9.15
CA GLY A 491 -28.93 12.51 9.17
C GLY A 491 -28.08 11.64 8.26
N LYS A 492 -28.59 10.45 7.92
CA LYS A 492 -27.92 9.40 7.13
C LYS A 492 -27.84 9.70 5.62
N SER A 493 -27.78 10.96 5.25
CA SER A 493 -27.94 11.45 3.87
C SER A 493 -26.73 11.20 2.97
N ASP A 494 -25.52 10.97 3.51
CA ASP A 494 -24.32 10.72 2.68
C ASP A 494 -24.41 9.39 1.90
N ALA A 495 -25.20 8.43 2.38
CA ALA A 495 -25.56 7.22 1.62
C ALA A 495 -26.20 7.51 0.25
N PHE A 496 -26.72 8.72 0.07
CA PHE A 496 -27.28 9.23 -1.19
C PHE A 496 -26.65 10.57 -1.60
N ILE A 497 -25.38 10.82 -1.27
CA ILE A 497 -24.57 11.89 -1.85
C ILE A 497 -23.64 11.29 -2.91
N SER A 498 -23.56 11.91 -4.09
CA SER A 498 -22.42 11.76 -4.99
C SER A 498 -21.56 13.02 -4.99
N GLN A 499 -20.24 12.83 -5.03
CA GLN A 499 -19.24 13.89 -5.05
C GLN A 499 -18.37 13.75 -6.30
N SER A 500 -18.11 14.88 -6.96
CA SER A 500 -17.17 14.97 -8.09
C SER A 500 -16.26 16.18 -7.91
N ILE A 501 -14.96 15.95 -8.07
CA ILE A 501 -13.88 16.92 -7.85
C ILE A 501 -13.17 17.15 -9.19
N GLU A 502 -12.99 18.41 -9.58
CA GLU A 502 -12.20 18.81 -10.74
C GLU A 502 -11.14 19.82 -10.30
N LEU A 503 -9.86 19.55 -10.57
CA LEU A 503 -8.75 20.45 -10.30
C LEU A 503 -8.00 20.76 -11.60
N ILE A 504 -7.87 22.04 -11.92
CA ILE A 504 -7.06 22.55 -13.02
C ILE A 504 -5.87 23.31 -12.42
N SER A 505 -4.65 22.86 -12.70
CA SER A 505 -3.40 23.51 -12.30
C SER A 505 -2.72 24.15 -13.51
N VAL A 506 -2.16 25.34 -13.35
CA VAL A 506 -1.38 26.03 -14.40
C VAL A 506 -0.06 26.51 -13.81
N ILE A 507 1.06 26.09 -14.41
CA ILE A 507 2.40 26.56 -14.04
C ILE A 507 2.75 27.77 -14.92
N GLY A 508 2.94 28.94 -14.31
CA GLY A 508 3.38 30.13 -15.04
C GLY A 508 4.89 30.13 -15.32
N LEU A 509 5.32 30.92 -16.32
CA LEU A 509 6.73 31.14 -16.69
C LEU A 509 7.64 31.59 -15.53
N SER A 510 7.09 32.13 -14.44
CA SER A 510 7.88 32.50 -13.26
C SER A 510 7.84 31.43 -12.15
N GLY A 511 7.45 30.21 -12.50
CA GLY A 511 7.37 29.04 -11.63
C GLY A 511 6.17 29.01 -10.69
N GLU A 512 5.24 29.97 -10.77
CA GLU A 512 4.08 30.00 -9.89
C GLU A 512 2.99 29.02 -10.33
N VAL A 513 2.54 28.15 -9.41
CA VAL A 513 1.42 27.24 -9.65
C VAL A 513 0.12 27.91 -9.20
N LYS A 514 -0.85 28.00 -10.11
CA LYS A 514 -2.20 28.51 -9.88
C LYS A 514 -3.19 27.36 -10.04
N ASN A 515 -4.22 27.34 -9.19
CA ASN A 515 -5.17 26.24 -9.08
C ASN A 515 -6.61 26.74 -9.13
N THR A 516 -7.41 26.08 -9.95
CA THR A 516 -8.87 26.23 -10.04
C THR A 516 -9.51 24.90 -9.63
N LEU A 517 -10.09 24.85 -8.44
CA LEU A 517 -10.74 23.67 -7.89
C LEU A 517 -12.27 23.84 -7.92
N ALA A 518 -12.98 22.83 -8.43
CA ALA A 518 -14.43 22.70 -8.31
C ALA A 518 -14.81 21.40 -7.58
N VAL A 519 -15.59 21.50 -6.50
CA VAL A 519 -16.13 20.35 -5.74
C VAL A 519 -17.64 20.39 -5.79
N LYS A 520 -18.26 19.50 -6.58
CA LYS A 520 -19.71 19.36 -6.69
C LYS A 520 -20.22 18.21 -5.83
N ARG A 521 -21.25 18.47 -5.03
CA ARG A 521 -22.02 17.48 -4.25
C ARG A 521 -23.48 17.46 -4.70
N THR A 522 -24.03 16.27 -4.92
CA THR A 522 -25.41 16.06 -5.41
C THR A 522 -26.14 15.08 -4.51
N HIS A 523 -27.35 15.40 -4.03
CA HIS A 523 -28.11 14.52 -3.12
C HIS A 523 -29.26 13.80 -3.84
N GLY A 524 -29.08 12.51 -4.13
CA GLY A 524 -30.06 11.66 -4.82
C GLY A 524 -31.20 11.12 -3.94
N GLY A 525 -31.18 11.38 -2.62
CA GLY A 525 -32.01 10.68 -1.64
C GLY A 525 -33.53 10.95 -1.69
N GLY A 526 -34.00 11.89 -2.51
CA GLY A 526 -35.37 12.42 -2.46
C GLY A 526 -36.51 11.43 -2.71
N LYS A 527 -36.22 10.22 -3.19
CA LYS A 527 -37.20 9.13 -3.42
C LYS A 527 -37.18 8.01 -2.37
N GLN A 528 -36.29 8.06 -1.36
CA GLN A 528 -36.18 7.00 -0.36
C GLN A 528 -37.36 6.99 0.63
N LYS A 529 -37.71 5.82 1.16
CA LYS A 529 -38.83 5.60 2.10
C LYS A 529 -38.55 6.25 3.47
N GLU A 530 -37.31 6.16 3.93
CA GLU A 530 -36.87 6.60 5.25
C GLU A 530 -36.58 8.11 5.27
N SER A 531 -37.01 8.80 6.34
CA SER A 531 -36.85 10.26 6.45
C SER A 531 -35.40 10.70 6.57
N TRP A 532 -34.54 9.92 7.22
CA TRP A 532 -33.12 10.21 7.41
C TRP A 532 -32.31 10.18 6.10
N TYR A 533 -32.78 9.48 5.07
CA TYR A 533 -32.20 9.49 3.72
C TYR A 533 -32.68 10.67 2.86
N ARG A 534 -33.73 11.38 3.29
CA ARG A 534 -34.24 12.61 2.64
C ARG A 534 -33.86 13.90 3.39
N ALA A 535 -33.19 13.78 4.54
CA ALA A 535 -32.73 14.92 5.33
C ALA A 535 -31.73 15.76 4.53
N THR A 536 -31.73 17.08 4.73
CA THR A 536 -30.72 17.96 4.10
C THR A 536 -29.34 17.58 4.64
N ASN A 537 -28.44 17.16 3.77
CA ASN A 537 -27.06 16.86 4.11
C ASN A 537 -26.37 18.13 4.60
N GLN A 538 -26.09 18.22 5.90
CA GLN A 538 -25.55 19.43 6.55
C GLN A 538 -24.03 19.33 6.64
N ASN A 539 -23.38 19.39 5.49
CA ASN A 539 -21.95 19.14 5.37
C ASN A 539 -21.11 20.37 5.68
N TYR A 540 -20.20 20.25 6.64
CA TYR A 540 -19.03 21.10 6.75
C TYR A 540 -17.91 20.49 5.90
N LEU A 541 -17.66 21.10 4.74
CA LEU A 541 -16.65 20.68 3.78
C LEU A 541 -15.31 21.31 4.17
N LYS A 542 -14.25 20.50 4.30
CA LYS A 542 -12.85 20.92 4.46
C LYS A 542 -12.09 20.64 3.16
N VAL A 543 -11.35 21.61 2.63
CA VAL A 543 -10.41 21.45 1.51
C VAL A 543 -9.00 21.67 2.03
N PHE A 544 -8.24 20.57 2.16
CA PHE A 544 -6.83 20.60 2.55
C PHE A 544 -5.96 20.87 1.33
N THR A 545 -4.94 21.70 1.52
CA THR A 545 -4.01 22.17 0.48
C THR A 545 -2.59 22.27 1.05
N LEU A 546 -1.61 22.67 0.24
CA LEU A 546 -0.29 23.05 0.76
C LEU A 546 -0.39 24.12 1.88
N PRO A 547 0.46 24.07 2.92
CA PRO A 547 0.47 25.10 3.94
C PRO A 547 0.90 26.46 3.35
N ASN A 548 0.23 27.53 3.76
CA ASN A 548 0.42 28.92 3.31
C ASN A 548 0.01 29.25 1.87
N VAL A 549 -0.87 28.46 1.24
CA VAL A 549 -1.48 28.85 -0.04
C VAL A 549 -2.23 30.19 0.05
N ARG A 550 -2.22 30.93 -1.06
CA ARG A 550 -2.93 32.21 -1.19
C ARG A 550 -4.23 32.02 -1.96
N LEU A 551 -5.37 32.14 -1.28
CA LEU A 551 -6.67 32.25 -1.95
C LEU A 551 -6.73 33.54 -2.79
N ALA A 552 -7.41 33.50 -3.93
CA ALA A 552 -7.59 34.63 -4.85
C ALA A 552 -9.06 34.94 -5.14
N ASP A 553 -9.91 33.92 -5.25
CA ASP A 553 -11.36 34.04 -5.42
C ASP A 553 -12.04 32.72 -4.98
N ALA A 554 -13.30 32.77 -4.55
CA ALA A 554 -14.06 31.58 -4.21
C ALA A 554 -15.58 31.79 -4.31
N LYS A 555 -16.33 30.74 -4.68
CA LYS A 555 -17.78 30.78 -4.90
C LYS A 555 -18.48 29.53 -4.39
N GLY A 556 -19.78 29.66 -4.07
CA GLY A 556 -20.60 28.55 -3.55
C GLY A 556 -20.46 28.26 -2.05
N GLY A 557 -19.61 29.02 -1.34
CA GLY A 557 -19.47 28.96 0.12
C GLY A 557 -20.75 29.32 0.89
N GLY A 558 -20.82 28.89 2.14
CA GLY A 558 -22.02 29.00 2.96
C GLY A 558 -21.74 28.96 4.47
N THR A 559 -22.61 29.63 5.22
CA THR A 559 -22.50 29.81 6.68
C THR A 559 -23.54 28.97 7.43
N LYS A 560 -23.21 28.57 8.66
CA LYS A 560 -24.16 28.06 9.66
C LYS A 560 -23.95 28.86 10.94
N VAL A 561 -25.03 29.37 11.52
CA VAL A 561 -24.94 30.02 12.84
C VAL A 561 -24.70 28.92 13.88
N ILE A 562 -23.57 29.00 14.58
CA ILE A 562 -23.25 28.09 15.68
C ILE A 562 -23.71 28.76 16.97
N THR A 563 -24.71 28.14 17.61
CA THR A 563 -25.13 28.48 18.97
C THR A 563 -24.70 27.34 19.89
N PRO A 564 -23.70 27.53 20.77
CA PRO A 564 -23.31 26.53 21.75
C PRO A 564 -24.47 26.11 22.65
N LYS A 565 -24.60 24.81 22.93
CA LYS A 565 -25.63 24.30 23.86
C LYS A 565 -25.37 24.66 25.33
N VAL A 566 -24.16 25.06 25.69
CA VAL A 566 -23.76 25.43 27.06
C VAL A 566 -22.70 26.54 27.05
N ASP A 567 -22.57 27.26 28.16
CA ASP A 567 -21.41 28.11 28.42
C ASP A 567 -20.24 27.24 28.92
N TYR A 568 -19.31 26.89 28.04
CA TYR A 568 -18.18 26.00 28.35
C TYR A 568 -17.30 26.51 29.49
N LYS A 569 -17.11 27.84 29.59
CA LYS A 569 -16.26 28.46 30.63
C LYS A 569 -16.92 28.39 32.01
N LYS A 570 -18.23 28.68 32.10
CA LYS A 570 -18.99 28.49 33.35
C LYS A 570 -19.22 27.01 33.68
N GLY A 571 -19.29 26.14 32.67
CA GLY A 571 -19.51 24.71 32.83
C GLY A 571 -18.29 23.91 33.28
N GLY A 572 -17.11 24.53 33.36
CA GLY A 572 -15.85 23.88 33.78
C GLY A 572 -15.32 22.88 32.75
N TYR A 573 -15.50 23.15 31.45
CA TYR A 573 -15.05 22.26 30.39
C TYR A 573 -13.54 22.40 30.14
N ALA A 574 -12.86 21.26 30.00
CA ALA A 574 -11.51 21.20 29.46
C ALA A 574 -11.53 21.49 27.95
N VAL A 575 -10.49 22.15 27.45
CA VAL A 575 -10.24 22.27 26.00
C VAL A 575 -9.19 21.22 25.65
N ASP A 576 -9.43 20.46 24.59
CA ASP A 576 -8.44 19.52 24.06
C ASP A 576 -7.29 20.28 23.37
N ALA A 577 -6.07 19.71 23.42
CA ALA A 577 -4.85 20.36 22.96
C ALA A 577 -4.71 20.39 21.43
N ASP A 578 -5.07 19.31 20.74
CA ASP A 578 -4.97 19.24 19.27
C ASP A 578 -6.12 20.05 18.62
N LEU A 579 -7.30 20.04 19.23
CA LEU A 579 -8.42 20.90 18.82
C LEU A 579 -8.10 22.39 19.03
N ASP A 580 -7.55 22.76 20.19
CA ASP A 580 -7.12 24.13 20.49
C ASP A 580 -6.01 24.60 19.54
N ALA A 581 -5.08 23.72 19.17
CA ALA A 581 -4.05 24.02 18.17
C ALA A 581 -4.64 24.34 16.79
N VAL A 582 -5.68 23.61 16.37
CA VAL A 582 -6.40 23.90 15.11
C VAL A 582 -7.25 25.17 15.24
N GLU A 583 -8.15 25.26 16.22
CA GLU A 583 -9.13 26.35 16.33
C GLU A 583 -8.48 27.72 16.63
N LYS A 584 -7.30 27.76 17.28
CA LYS A 584 -6.52 29.01 17.43
C LYS A 584 -6.02 29.60 16.12
N THR A 585 -5.91 28.80 15.06
CA THR A 585 -5.50 29.29 13.72
C THR A 585 -6.68 29.75 12.87
N LEU A 586 -7.92 29.61 13.35
CA LEU A 586 -9.13 29.88 12.59
C LEU A 586 -9.32 31.38 12.29
N GLN A 587 -9.50 31.66 11.00
CA GLN A 587 -9.77 32.98 10.43
C GLN A 587 -11.03 32.88 9.55
N GLU A 588 -12.00 33.75 9.80
CA GLU A 588 -13.15 33.91 8.89
C GLU A 588 -12.73 34.65 7.62
N ILE A 589 -13.32 34.28 6.48
CA ILE A 589 -13.18 34.94 5.17
C ILE A 589 -14.62 35.27 4.70
N PRO A 590 -15.24 36.34 5.25
CA PRO A 590 -16.68 36.58 5.14
C PRO A 590 -17.17 36.85 3.71
N GLU A 591 -16.32 37.42 2.86
CA GLU A 591 -16.60 37.73 1.46
C GLU A 591 -16.92 36.48 0.64
N PHE A 592 -16.27 35.35 0.94
CA PHE A 592 -16.47 34.06 0.28
C PHE A 592 -17.28 33.06 1.14
N LYS A 593 -17.60 33.41 2.39
CA LYS A 593 -18.24 32.53 3.39
C LYS A 593 -17.41 31.26 3.64
N LEU A 594 -16.10 31.45 3.75
CA LEU A 594 -15.12 30.42 4.07
C LEU A 594 -14.52 30.67 5.45
N GLN A 595 -14.02 29.61 6.08
CA GLN A 595 -13.07 29.64 7.18
C GLN A 595 -11.72 29.15 6.66
N ARG A 596 -10.60 29.71 7.15
CA ARG A 596 -9.25 29.14 6.99
C ARG A 596 -8.66 28.80 8.35
N TYR A 597 -7.97 27.67 8.43
CA TYR A 597 -7.14 27.26 9.57
C TYR A 597 -6.02 26.33 9.07
N GLU A 598 -5.12 25.91 9.95
CA GLU A 598 -4.13 24.88 9.67
C GLU A 598 -4.50 23.59 10.43
N GLU A 599 -4.46 22.43 9.77
CA GLU A 599 -4.70 21.11 10.36
C GLU A 599 -3.72 20.11 9.73
N SER A 600 -3.09 19.24 10.53
CA SER A 600 -2.16 18.19 10.04
C SER A 600 -1.03 18.69 9.12
N GLY A 601 -0.53 19.91 9.38
CA GLY A 601 0.51 20.57 8.58
C GLY A 601 0.04 21.06 7.20
N LYS A 602 -1.25 21.33 7.03
CA LYS A 602 -1.89 21.80 5.79
C LYS A 602 -2.76 23.03 6.05
N SER A 603 -2.82 23.94 5.08
CA SER A 603 -3.86 24.97 5.08
C SER A 603 -5.18 24.36 4.64
N VAL A 604 -6.23 24.62 5.41
CA VAL A 604 -7.59 24.13 5.17
C VAL A 604 -8.50 25.31 4.87
N PHE A 605 -9.21 25.26 3.74
CA PHE A 605 -10.36 26.14 3.47
C PHE A 605 -11.65 25.35 3.74
N ALA A 606 -12.53 25.86 4.61
CA ALA A 606 -13.73 25.14 5.01
C ALA A 606 -15.02 25.98 4.90
N THR A 607 -16.16 25.32 4.66
CA THR A 607 -17.46 25.98 4.42
C THR A 607 -18.64 25.02 4.64
N TRP A 608 -19.81 25.56 4.96
CA TRP A 608 -21.06 24.80 5.01
C TRP A 608 -21.73 24.66 3.65
N ILE A 609 -21.74 23.44 3.11
CA ILE A 609 -22.42 23.09 1.85
C ILE A 609 -23.62 22.18 2.17
N ASN A 610 -24.68 22.82 2.64
CA ASN A 610 -25.93 22.15 2.97
C ASN A 610 -26.69 21.77 1.67
N VAL A 611 -26.84 20.47 1.36
CA VAL A 611 -27.49 19.98 0.13
C VAL A 611 -28.83 19.30 0.46
N ALA A 612 -29.93 19.89 0.00
CA ALA A 612 -31.26 19.30 0.15
C ALA A 612 -31.50 18.16 -0.85
N ALA A 613 -32.40 17.24 -0.52
CA ALA A 613 -32.69 16.09 -1.38
C ALA A 613 -33.20 16.52 -2.77
N GLY A 614 -32.64 15.91 -3.83
CA GLY A 614 -32.88 16.28 -5.23
C GLY A 614 -32.06 17.48 -5.73
N GLN A 615 -31.21 18.10 -4.90
CA GLN A 615 -30.42 19.28 -5.27
C GLN A 615 -28.93 18.97 -5.51
N SER A 616 -28.23 19.94 -6.13
CA SER A 616 -26.77 19.97 -6.28
C SER A 616 -26.21 21.28 -5.72
N LYS A 617 -24.96 21.26 -5.25
CA LYS A 617 -24.15 22.47 -5.00
C LYS A 617 -22.70 22.24 -5.43
N THR A 618 -22.00 23.33 -5.74
CA THR A 618 -20.58 23.34 -6.11
C THR A 618 -19.85 24.36 -5.24
N LEU A 619 -18.69 23.97 -4.69
CA LEU A 619 -17.65 24.91 -4.22
C LEU A 619 -16.70 25.18 -5.38
N GLU A 620 -16.32 26.43 -5.60
CA GLU A 620 -15.24 26.82 -6.49
C GLU A 620 -14.18 27.58 -5.67
N LEU A 621 -12.91 27.17 -5.74
CA LEU A 621 -11.77 27.87 -5.13
C LEU A 621 -10.70 28.16 -6.19
N ASN A 622 -10.28 29.42 -6.28
CA ASN A 622 -9.12 29.85 -7.07
C ASN A 622 -7.99 30.21 -6.10
N TYR A 623 -6.89 29.45 -6.09
CA TYR A 623 -5.76 29.65 -5.16
C TYR A 623 -4.40 29.52 -5.87
N GLN A 624 -3.34 29.96 -5.18
CA GLN A 624 -1.97 29.93 -5.67
C GLN A 624 -1.03 29.35 -4.62
N ASN A 625 -0.08 28.51 -5.05
CA ASN A 625 0.88 27.88 -4.17
C ASN A 625 1.96 28.87 -3.70
N PRO A 626 2.46 28.73 -2.46
CA PRO A 626 3.36 29.71 -1.86
C PRO A 626 4.77 29.69 -2.47
N ARG A 627 5.24 28.50 -2.84
CA ARG A 627 6.58 28.27 -3.40
C ARG A 627 6.50 28.27 -4.93
N LYS A 628 7.39 29.05 -5.55
CA LYS A 628 7.64 28.97 -6.99
C LYS A 628 8.56 27.79 -7.30
N LEU A 629 8.24 27.06 -8.37
CA LEU A 629 9.09 26.03 -8.94
C LEU A 629 10.32 26.68 -9.60
N VAL A 630 11.46 26.00 -9.55
CA VAL A 630 12.64 26.36 -10.36
C VAL A 630 12.55 25.57 -11.65
N LEU A 631 12.12 26.24 -12.73
CA LEU A 631 11.88 25.60 -14.02
C LEU A 631 13.20 25.15 -14.67
N SER A 632 13.27 23.88 -15.08
CA SER A 632 14.37 23.30 -15.83
C SER A 632 13.87 22.13 -16.67
N ASP A 633 14.64 21.76 -17.68
CA ASP A 633 14.51 20.43 -18.29
C ASP A 633 14.70 19.35 -17.20
N GLY A 634 13.94 18.26 -17.30
CA GLY A 634 13.96 17.18 -16.31
C GLY A 634 13.37 17.54 -14.92
N LEU A 635 12.74 18.70 -14.75
CA LEU A 635 12.09 19.06 -13.48
C LEU A 635 10.95 18.08 -13.18
N LYS A 636 11.08 17.34 -12.08
CA LYS A 636 10.00 16.51 -11.53
C LYS A 636 9.01 17.32 -10.72
N TYR A 637 7.74 17.00 -10.90
CA TYR A 637 6.58 17.56 -10.21
C TYR A 637 5.66 16.42 -9.78
N SER A 638 5.23 16.43 -8.52
CA SER A 638 4.40 15.37 -7.93
C SER A 638 3.05 15.94 -7.47
N PHE A 639 1.93 15.44 -7.98
CA PHE A 639 0.61 15.77 -7.44
C PHE A 639 0.11 14.64 -6.54
N VAL A 640 -0.27 14.97 -5.30
CA VAL A 640 -0.78 14.00 -4.31
C VAL A 640 -2.19 14.35 -3.89
N LEU A 641 -3.09 13.37 -3.91
CA LEU A 641 -4.46 13.50 -3.40
C LEU A 641 -4.78 12.41 -2.39
N ASP A 642 -5.13 12.79 -1.15
CA ASP A 642 -5.61 11.85 -0.13
C ASP A 642 -7.13 11.68 -0.18
N LYS A 643 -7.59 10.42 -0.23
CA LYS A 643 -8.99 10.05 -0.13
C LYS A 643 -9.46 10.02 1.32
N GLN A 644 -10.66 10.55 1.56
CA GLN A 644 -11.41 10.37 2.81
C GLN A 644 -12.00 8.95 2.89
N SER A 645 -11.81 8.26 4.02
CA SER A 645 -12.45 6.95 4.30
C SER A 645 -13.96 7.01 4.04
N GLY A 646 -14.52 5.96 3.41
CA GLY A 646 -15.95 5.82 3.18
C GLY A 646 -16.53 6.67 2.05
N VAL A 647 -15.86 7.75 1.63
CA VAL A 647 -16.31 8.63 0.55
C VAL A 647 -15.73 8.19 -0.79
N GLU A 648 -16.61 7.82 -1.73
CA GLU A 648 -16.23 7.74 -3.13
C GLU A 648 -16.39 9.11 -3.80
N SER A 649 -15.46 9.44 -4.70
CA SER A 649 -15.54 10.64 -5.52
C SER A 649 -14.98 10.35 -6.90
N ALA A 650 -15.67 10.84 -7.92
CA ALA A 650 -15.07 10.98 -9.24
C ALA A 650 -14.07 12.14 -9.18
N PHE A 651 -12.90 11.98 -9.78
CA PHE A 651 -11.85 12.98 -9.81
C PHE A 651 -11.36 13.21 -11.24
N LYS A 652 -11.24 14.49 -11.61
CA LYS A 652 -10.57 14.94 -12.83
C LYS A 652 -9.44 15.89 -12.44
N TYR A 653 -8.27 15.67 -13.02
CA TYR A 653 -7.10 16.53 -12.90
C TYR A 653 -6.62 16.95 -14.29
N SER A 654 -6.19 18.19 -14.43
CA SER A 654 -5.42 18.63 -15.59
C SER A 654 -4.37 19.63 -15.16
N ILE A 655 -3.14 19.47 -15.64
CA ILE A 655 -2.06 20.42 -15.40
C ILE A 655 -1.40 20.90 -16.69
N GLU A 656 -1.32 22.21 -16.82
CA GLU A 656 -0.66 22.92 -17.92
C GLU A 656 0.79 23.26 -17.54
N ALA A 657 1.72 22.81 -18.39
CA ALA A 657 3.14 23.12 -18.32
C ALA A 657 3.38 24.61 -18.67
N PRO A 658 4.48 25.22 -18.18
CA PRO A 658 4.81 26.59 -18.54
C PRO A 658 5.24 26.68 -20.02
N ASP A 659 5.03 27.85 -20.64
CA ASP A 659 5.41 28.09 -22.05
C ASP A 659 6.86 27.66 -22.34
N GLY A 660 7.06 26.93 -23.43
CA GLY A 660 8.35 26.35 -23.80
C GLY A 660 8.66 24.98 -23.16
N PHE A 661 7.74 24.42 -22.38
CA PHE A 661 7.86 23.07 -21.82
C PHE A 661 6.63 22.20 -22.17
N ILE A 662 6.84 20.88 -22.10
CA ILE A 662 5.80 19.85 -22.19
C ILE A 662 6.01 18.80 -21.10
N TRP A 663 4.95 18.07 -20.74
CA TRP A 663 5.06 16.89 -19.88
C TRP A 663 5.55 15.69 -20.69
N ILE A 664 6.51 14.93 -20.16
CA ILE A 664 6.96 13.67 -20.78
C ILE A 664 5.83 12.65 -20.81
N GLU A 665 5.00 12.64 -19.76
CA GLU A 665 3.98 11.61 -19.50
C GLU A 665 2.70 11.77 -20.35
N SER A 666 2.52 12.89 -21.04
CA SER A 666 1.47 13.11 -22.05
C SER A 666 1.99 13.57 -23.42
N GLU A 667 3.31 13.72 -23.57
CA GLU A 667 4.00 14.33 -24.73
C GLU A 667 3.40 15.67 -25.19
N SER A 668 2.85 16.44 -24.24
CA SER A 668 1.99 17.60 -24.50
C SER A 668 2.16 18.67 -23.42
N ALA A 669 1.84 19.92 -23.75
CA ALA A 669 1.79 21.02 -22.79
C ALA A 669 0.74 20.78 -21.68
N VAL A 670 -0.27 19.93 -21.92
CA VAL A 670 -1.27 19.56 -20.91
C VAL A 670 -1.19 18.06 -20.59
N PHE A 671 -1.08 17.74 -19.31
CA PHE A 671 -1.34 16.40 -18.77
C PHE A 671 -2.77 16.34 -18.21
N THR A 672 -3.46 15.21 -18.36
CA THR A 672 -4.81 15.01 -17.79
C THR A 672 -4.96 13.62 -17.17
N TYR A 673 -5.67 13.55 -16.05
CA TYR A 673 -6.04 12.31 -15.37
C TYR A 673 -7.53 12.33 -15.03
N TYR A 674 -8.18 11.16 -15.10
CA TYR A 674 -9.55 10.98 -14.67
C TYR A 674 -9.72 9.61 -13.99
N SER A 675 -10.50 9.57 -12.91
CA SER A 675 -11.03 8.33 -12.35
C SER A 675 -12.44 8.51 -11.81
N ALA A 676 -13.25 7.45 -11.90
CA ALA A 676 -14.59 7.40 -11.30
C ALA A 676 -14.57 7.08 -9.78
N SER A 677 -13.46 6.56 -9.26
CA SER A 677 -13.20 6.33 -7.84
C SER A 677 -11.72 6.53 -7.53
N LEU A 678 -11.42 7.18 -6.41
CA LEU A 678 -10.05 7.44 -5.97
C LEU A 678 -9.43 6.23 -5.26
N PRO A 679 -8.12 5.97 -5.42
CA PRO A 679 -7.36 5.16 -4.48
C PRO A 679 -7.25 5.87 -3.12
N SER A 680 -6.79 5.16 -2.08
CA SER A 680 -6.52 5.71 -0.74
C SER A 680 -5.62 6.95 -0.73
N ARG A 681 -4.57 6.93 -1.55
CA ARG A 681 -3.71 8.05 -1.89
C ARG A 681 -3.37 7.95 -3.37
N LEU A 682 -3.71 8.97 -4.14
CA LEU A 682 -3.30 9.12 -5.54
C LEU A 682 -1.97 9.88 -5.55
N VAL A 683 -0.99 9.39 -6.32
CA VAL A 683 0.27 10.08 -6.61
C VAL A 683 0.45 10.11 -8.11
N LEU A 684 0.66 11.29 -8.68
CA LEU A 684 0.95 11.51 -10.10
C LEU A 684 2.32 12.19 -10.21
N GLU A 685 3.33 11.40 -10.52
CA GLU A 685 4.68 11.90 -10.86
C GLU A 685 4.70 12.34 -12.32
N LEU A 686 5.16 13.56 -12.56
CA LEU A 686 5.25 14.20 -13.87
C LEU A 686 6.62 14.85 -14.05
N THR A 687 7.09 14.97 -15.30
CA THR A 687 8.41 15.47 -15.64
C THR A 687 8.31 16.50 -16.75
N LEU A 688 8.81 17.73 -16.52
CA LEU A 688 8.95 18.71 -17.59
C LEU A 688 10.10 18.32 -18.52
N ARG A 689 9.85 18.41 -19.82
CA ARG A 689 10.84 18.41 -20.90
C ARG A 689 10.74 19.75 -21.62
N SER A 690 11.87 20.39 -21.92
CA SER A 690 11.90 21.56 -22.80
C SER A 690 11.33 21.17 -24.17
N ALA A 691 10.46 22.00 -24.74
CA ALA A 691 10.04 21.84 -26.12
C ALA A 691 11.19 22.27 -27.04
N ASP A 692 11.64 21.38 -27.93
CA ASP A 692 12.50 21.76 -29.05
C ASP A 692 11.70 22.71 -29.96
N ILE A 693 12.25 23.91 -30.23
CA ILE A 693 11.63 25.00 -31.01
C ILE A 693 12.14 25.02 -32.45
#